data_AF-A0A9P5A8H7-F1
#
_entry.id   AF-A0A9P5A8H7-F1
#
_cell.length_a   1.000
_cell.length_b   1.000
_cell.length_c   1.000
_cell.angle_alpha   90.00
_cell.angle_beta   90.00
_cell.angle_gamma   90.00
#
_symmetry.space_group_name_H-M   'P 1'
#
loop_
_entity.id
_entity.type
_entity.pdbx_description
1 polymer ?
#
loop_
_entity_poly.entity_id
_entity_poly.type
_entity_poly.pdbx_seq_one_letter_code
_entity_poly.pdbx_strand_id
1 'polypeptide(L)'
;MKYCTLCGIPFTRRINEPWIENVRAVWVEGDSWNRTAISGVGRWGDYDDITSVTVPVNPQNRHDSQSGPGATIEVDLTPSDPTLFTDPDEIDTPWGYGFHESCWSILTKNHDPDLNNLFAACLSMPTDTSTLLDWGHDYGGASLLKPQFGMLVRTSRFQDLVALPQAFRSDPYHIPGLDYAIERAARLQDDVFLSHLEPKIQDLRSDSFYRLFPEVLQEIMIMLPTSDVRSLRLASPVFAMLELPARFWASRFQPGHEFDYLPEVQEHHPESWRALYLSVKIWGRGIPNMANRQRVWGIAKSLQATLTQIGGVSCQGFPLSTWFETGIDDSDQNTNYQAEVSWHTASRAVTEPGKSFFYGSRALRARTRCFPEPVKLRQMSVSFVYTAAGKFISGFSLIDNHDRTYSVGYQHKDTMLCMQLPFDQPIRGWELAMDISGIKGIAVVHIDGTLSSWAGESGGLPRWRLTGMKGVSSVKAEFDALKLVTLSRDNPPNDRNWVNNCLWYPKVPEERFLFSGSRGDEPPPKFNLPMSTVFFGESDGRYLSEMSEVFIWIFDTCHVAGIEFRFNDSSHDRQLGYTGPFDDNYPALRHFENSHDSTVSFPIDGPSGERLSNIEVQTQGWKVVGLKIHTNLGRSIQTPAYPWGTEKGWVTVNDKGSQIVGMFSTLARPLWDLGLISI
;
A
#
# COMPACT_ATOMS: atom_id res chain seq x y z
N MET A 1 -8.50 21.42 -8.02
CA MET A 1 -8.04 21.53 -6.61
C MET A 1 -6.76 20.73 -6.43
N LYS A 2 -5.81 21.27 -5.67
CA LYS A 2 -4.57 20.60 -5.25
C LYS A 2 -4.59 20.40 -3.73
N TYR A 3 -3.88 19.40 -3.22
CA TYR A 3 -3.92 19.01 -1.81
C TYR A 3 -2.56 19.07 -1.16
N CYS A 4 -2.55 19.39 0.14
CA CYS A 4 -1.35 19.28 0.94
C CYS A 4 -0.92 17.82 1.08
N THR A 5 0.33 17.56 0.71
CA THR A 5 0.98 16.25 0.77
C THR A 5 0.99 15.62 2.16
N LEU A 6 0.94 16.43 3.24
CA LEU A 6 0.92 15.92 4.61
C LEU A 6 -0.49 15.67 5.14
N CYS A 7 -1.39 16.65 5.11
CA CYS A 7 -2.67 16.56 5.83
C CYS A 7 -3.87 16.18 4.97
N GLY A 8 -3.70 16.11 3.64
CA GLY A 8 -4.75 15.74 2.68
C GLY A 8 -5.88 16.77 2.53
N ILE A 9 -5.70 17.99 3.04
CA ILE A 9 -6.65 19.10 2.90
C ILE A 9 -6.28 19.94 1.68
N PRO A 10 -7.27 20.42 0.89
CA PRO A 10 -7.01 21.19 -0.32
C PRO A 10 -6.46 22.58 0.01
N PHE A 11 -5.59 23.08 -0.87
CA PHE A 11 -5.21 24.49 -0.89
C PHE A 11 -6.38 25.30 -1.47
N THR A 12 -6.85 26.32 -0.75
CA THR A 12 -7.97 27.14 -1.21
C THR A 12 -8.07 28.45 -0.46
N ARG A 13 -8.51 29.50 -1.16
CA ARG A 13 -8.85 30.81 -0.58
C ARG A 13 -10.33 30.93 -0.19
N ARG A 14 -11.18 30.00 -0.64
CA ARG A 14 -12.65 30.10 -0.48
C ARG A 14 -13.15 29.93 0.96
N ILE A 15 -12.32 29.37 1.84
CA ILE A 15 -12.68 29.09 3.23
C ILE A 15 -12.35 30.28 4.16
N ASN A 16 -11.62 31.30 3.67
CA ASN A 16 -11.16 32.45 4.47
C ASN A 16 -10.37 32.05 5.73
N GLU A 17 -9.66 30.92 5.68
CA GLU A 17 -8.76 30.46 6.74
C GLU A 17 -7.31 30.66 6.26
N PRO A 18 -6.54 31.63 6.82
CA PRO A 18 -5.25 32.04 6.26
C PRO A 18 -4.22 30.92 6.11
N TRP A 19 -4.23 29.93 7.02
CA TRP A 19 -3.24 28.84 6.97
C TRP A 19 -3.45 27.86 5.81
N ILE A 20 -4.69 27.76 5.27
CA ILE A 20 -5.05 26.86 4.17
C ILE A 20 -4.54 27.39 2.82
N GLU A 21 -4.46 28.72 2.68
CA GLU A 21 -3.94 29.34 1.46
C GLU A 21 -2.41 29.45 1.45
N ASN A 22 -1.74 29.32 2.60
CA ASN A 22 -0.28 29.46 2.71
C ASN A 22 0.44 28.16 2.36
N VAL A 23 1.26 28.22 1.30
CA VAL A 23 1.90 27.03 0.71
C VAL A 23 3.41 27.15 0.71
N ARG A 24 4.09 26.05 1.04
CA ARG A 24 5.50 25.79 0.74
C ARG A 24 5.58 24.65 -0.27
N ALA A 25 6.51 24.73 -1.21
CA ALA A 25 6.77 23.69 -2.18
C ALA A 25 8.13 23.02 -1.89
N VAL A 26 8.16 21.70 -1.89
CA VAL A 26 9.38 20.90 -2.03
C VAL A 26 9.50 20.58 -3.52
N TRP A 27 10.51 21.12 -4.20
CA TRP A 27 10.52 21.22 -5.66
C TRP A 27 11.89 20.92 -6.26
N VAL A 28 11.89 20.64 -7.56
CA VAL A 28 13.06 20.37 -8.41
C VAL A 28 12.88 21.08 -9.75
N GLU A 29 13.98 21.28 -10.47
CA GLU A 29 14.01 21.69 -11.88
C GLU A 29 14.35 20.47 -12.74
N GLY A 30 13.58 20.27 -13.82
CA GLY A 30 13.79 19.17 -14.77
C GLY A 30 13.72 17.78 -14.13
N ASP A 31 14.71 16.95 -14.44
CA ASP A 31 14.85 15.56 -13.96
C ASP A 31 15.77 15.41 -12.74
N SER A 32 16.32 16.50 -12.21
CA SER A 32 17.37 16.48 -11.18
C SER A 32 16.82 16.34 -9.75
N TRP A 33 16.17 15.21 -9.44
CA TRP A 33 15.61 14.91 -8.11
C TRP A 33 16.64 14.68 -6.99
N ASN A 34 17.94 14.76 -7.30
CA ASN A 34 19.03 14.83 -6.32
C ASN A 34 19.36 16.29 -5.89
N ARG A 35 18.69 17.28 -6.48
CA ARG A 35 18.81 18.71 -6.18
C ARG A 35 17.46 19.29 -5.74
N THR A 36 16.84 18.67 -4.75
CA THR A 36 15.57 19.16 -4.20
C THR A 36 15.79 20.41 -3.35
N ALA A 37 14.93 21.41 -3.54
CA ALA A 37 14.87 22.62 -2.73
C ALA A 37 13.51 22.76 -2.02
N ILE A 38 13.49 23.60 -0.97
CA ILE A 38 12.27 24.03 -0.28
C ILE A 38 12.06 25.51 -0.54
N SER A 39 10.84 25.91 -0.88
CA SER A 39 10.49 27.30 -1.10
C SER A 39 10.23 28.08 0.20
N GLY A 40 10.18 29.41 0.09
CA GLY A 40 9.49 30.28 1.05
C GLY A 40 7.97 30.07 1.02
N VAL A 41 7.23 30.92 1.75
CA VAL A 41 5.76 30.81 1.86
C VAL A 41 5.08 31.64 0.77
N GLY A 42 4.51 30.95 -0.21
CA GLY A 42 3.60 31.53 -1.20
C GLY A 42 2.15 31.51 -0.76
N ARG A 43 1.27 31.98 -1.65
CA ARG A 43 -0.18 31.99 -1.46
C ARG A 43 -0.85 31.31 -2.63
N TRP A 44 -1.75 30.37 -2.34
CA TRP A 44 -2.54 29.67 -3.36
C TRP A 44 -3.49 30.63 -4.09
N GLY A 45 -3.79 30.36 -5.36
CA GLY A 45 -4.69 31.21 -6.15
C GLY A 45 -6.18 31.08 -5.79
N ASP A 46 -7.01 31.97 -6.34
CA ASP A 46 -8.47 32.00 -6.09
C ASP A 46 -9.25 30.93 -6.86
N TYR A 47 -8.66 30.37 -7.91
CA TYR A 47 -9.31 29.42 -8.80
C TYR A 47 -8.78 27.99 -8.61
N ASP A 48 -9.67 27.00 -8.72
CA ASP A 48 -9.36 25.59 -8.46
C ASP A 48 -8.66 24.89 -9.64
N ASP A 49 -8.61 25.53 -10.82
CA ASP A 49 -7.98 25.07 -12.05
C ASP A 49 -6.48 25.39 -12.12
N ILE A 50 -5.99 26.25 -11.23
CA ILE A 50 -4.58 26.59 -11.11
C ILE A 50 -3.78 25.33 -10.69
N THR A 51 -2.75 25.00 -11.46
CA THR A 51 -1.84 23.87 -11.18
C THR A 51 -0.57 24.32 -10.46
N SER A 52 -0.18 25.58 -10.64
CA SER A 52 1.06 26.15 -10.14
C SER A 52 0.84 27.06 -8.93
N VAL A 53 1.92 27.30 -8.17
CA VAL A 53 1.94 28.30 -7.10
C VAL A 53 3.18 29.16 -7.21
N THR A 54 2.99 30.48 -7.13
CA THR A 54 4.11 31.41 -7.01
C THR A 54 4.62 31.43 -5.58
N VAL A 55 5.87 31.03 -5.39
CA VAL A 55 6.53 30.93 -4.08
C VAL A 55 7.85 31.70 -4.08
N PRO A 56 8.27 32.31 -2.95
CA PRO A 56 9.61 32.85 -2.82
C PRO A 56 10.68 31.76 -2.95
N VAL A 57 11.80 32.06 -3.61
CA VAL A 57 12.94 31.12 -3.72
C VAL A 57 13.63 30.94 -2.37
N ASN A 58 13.77 32.02 -1.60
CA ASN A 58 14.39 31.95 -0.27
C ASN A 58 13.41 31.29 0.73
N PRO A 59 13.79 30.18 1.40
CA PRO A 59 12.95 29.50 2.39
C PRO A 59 12.44 30.38 3.54
N GLN A 60 13.14 31.47 3.85
CA GLN A 60 12.80 32.40 4.93
C GLN A 60 11.82 33.50 4.52
N ASN A 61 11.61 33.71 3.22
CA ASN A 61 10.74 34.77 2.73
C ASN A 61 9.27 34.34 2.74
N ARG A 62 8.38 35.33 2.81
CA ARG A 62 6.94 35.16 2.70
C ARG A 62 6.33 36.15 1.73
N HIS A 63 5.25 35.74 1.08
CA HIS A 63 4.47 36.58 0.16
C HIS A 63 3.85 37.82 0.84
N ASP A 64 3.55 37.76 2.14
CA ASP A 64 2.94 38.81 2.95
C ASP A 64 3.95 39.66 3.75
N SER A 65 5.26 39.48 3.50
CA SER A 65 6.30 40.26 4.18
C SER A 65 6.31 41.72 3.73
N GLN A 66 6.64 42.64 4.65
CA GLN A 66 6.66 44.10 4.36
C GLN A 66 7.67 44.48 3.27
N SER A 67 8.77 43.73 3.14
CA SER A 67 9.77 43.89 2.09
C SER A 67 9.36 43.29 0.74
N GLY A 68 8.18 42.66 0.67
CA GLY A 68 7.75 41.84 -0.46
C GLY A 68 8.44 40.46 -0.49
N PRO A 69 7.98 39.55 -1.36
CA PRO A 69 8.46 38.15 -1.41
C PRO A 69 9.94 37.98 -1.79
N GLY A 70 10.59 39.02 -2.31
CA GLY A 70 11.88 38.90 -2.97
C GLY A 70 11.76 38.17 -4.31
N ALA A 71 12.80 37.42 -4.70
CA ALA A 71 12.76 36.61 -5.91
C ALA A 71 11.77 35.44 -5.74
N THR A 72 10.91 35.25 -6.74
CA THR A 72 9.87 34.22 -6.77
C THR A 72 10.07 33.28 -7.95
N ILE A 73 9.54 32.07 -7.79
CA ILE A 73 9.43 31.03 -8.82
C ILE A 73 7.99 30.54 -8.87
N GLU A 74 7.59 30.06 -10.02
CA GLU A 74 6.32 29.38 -10.21
C GLU A 74 6.57 27.89 -10.19
N VAL A 75 5.95 27.17 -9.25
CA VAL A 75 6.13 25.74 -9.07
C VAL A 75 4.83 25.02 -9.38
N ASP A 76 4.85 24.13 -10.35
CA ASP A 76 3.72 23.24 -10.63
C ASP A 76 3.58 22.18 -9.53
N LEU A 77 2.45 22.22 -8.82
CA LEU A 77 2.16 21.23 -7.79
C LEU A 77 1.63 19.96 -8.42
N THR A 78 2.30 18.87 -8.10
CA THR A 78 2.36 17.62 -8.85
C THR A 78 1.13 17.26 -9.69
N PRO A 79 1.31 16.97 -10.98
CA PRO A 79 0.37 16.27 -11.83
C PRO A 79 0.42 14.76 -11.55
N SER A 80 -0.61 14.04 -11.97
CA SER A 80 -0.64 12.56 -11.92
C SER A 80 0.43 11.90 -12.80
N ASP A 81 1.04 12.66 -13.72
CA ASP A 81 2.12 12.21 -14.60
C ASP A 81 3.32 13.17 -14.53
N PRO A 82 4.36 12.86 -13.73
CA PRO A 82 5.50 13.74 -13.54
C PRO A 82 6.46 13.75 -14.74
N THR A 83 6.33 12.83 -15.70
CA THR A 83 7.25 12.81 -16.84
C THR A 83 7.03 13.97 -17.80
N LEU A 84 5.91 14.67 -17.67
CA LEU A 84 5.65 15.93 -18.39
C LEU A 84 6.75 16.97 -18.14
N PHE A 85 7.41 16.94 -16.98
CA PHE A 85 8.47 17.89 -16.64
C PHE A 85 9.89 17.35 -16.83
N THR A 86 10.00 16.16 -17.39
CA THR A 86 11.29 15.52 -17.71
C THR A 86 11.49 15.42 -19.22
N ASP A 87 10.71 16.14 -20.02
CA ASP A 87 10.88 16.21 -21.47
C ASP A 87 12.11 17.07 -21.79
N PRO A 88 13.15 16.52 -22.43
CA PRO A 88 14.36 17.26 -22.77
C PRO A 88 14.14 18.41 -23.77
N ASP A 89 13.00 18.44 -24.45
CA ASP A 89 12.63 19.52 -25.39
C ASP A 89 11.83 20.66 -24.71
N GLU A 90 11.36 20.48 -23.46
CA GLU A 90 10.69 21.53 -22.67
C GLU A 90 11.67 22.31 -21.78
N ILE A 91 11.36 23.58 -21.50
CA ILE A 91 12.12 24.40 -20.54
C ILE A 91 12.00 23.75 -19.16
N ASP A 92 13.11 23.63 -18.42
CA ASP A 92 13.18 23.16 -17.03
C ASP A 92 12.15 23.90 -16.16
N THR A 93 10.94 23.36 -16.08
CA THR A 93 9.82 23.97 -15.37
C THR A 93 9.86 23.47 -13.94
N PRO A 94 9.91 24.35 -12.92
CA PRO A 94 9.94 23.92 -11.54
C PRO A 94 8.66 23.17 -11.17
N TRP A 95 8.79 21.99 -10.58
CA TRP A 95 7.64 21.18 -10.16
C TRP A 95 7.91 20.48 -8.84
N GLY A 96 6.84 20.11 -8.13
CA GLY A 96 6.99 19.39 -6.88
C GLY A 96 5.75 19.27 -6.03
N TYR A 97 5.96 19.13 -4.72
CA TYR A 97 4.93 18.75 -3.76
C TYR A 97 4.63 19.89 -2.78
N GLY A 98 3.34 20.18 -2.61
CA GLY A 98 2.87 21.28 -1.77
C GLY A 98 2.61 20.86 -0.33
N PHE A 99 3.00 21.71 0.61
CA PHE A 99 2.68 21.61 2.02
C PHE A 99 2.02 22.91 2.49
N HIS A 100 0.97 22.82 3.31
CA HIS A 100 0.56 23.99 4.08
C HIS A 100 1.72 24.42 4.97
N GLU A 101 1.91 25.72 5.15
CA GLU A 101 2.96 26.23 6.03
C GLU A 101 2.88 25.60 7.43
N SER A 102 1.68 25.62 8.04
CA SER A 102 1.45 25.00 9.35
C SER A 102 1.79 23.51 9.36
N CYS A 103 1.48 22.79 8.28
CA CYS A 103 1.81 21.36 8.16
C CYS A 103 3.33 21.14 8.04
N TRP A 104 4.03 21.99 7.30
CA TRP A 104 5.48 21.96 7.20
C TRP A 104 6.14 22.20 8.56
N SER A 105 5.72 23.24 9.29
CA SER A 105 6.21 23.55 10.64
C SER A 105 5.97 22.41 11.64
N ILE A 106 4.88 21.67 11.48
CA ILE A 106 4.62 20.47 12.27
C ILE A 106 5.56 19.32 11.87
N LEU A 107 5.73 19.07 10.57
CA LEU A 107 6.60 18.00 10.06
C LEU A 107 8.06 18.20 10.45
N THR A 108 8.53 19.45 10.52
CA THR A 108 9.92 19.78 10.84
C THR A 108 10.16 20.05 12.33
N LYS A 109 9.13 20.02 13.17
CA LYS A 109 9.29 20.18 14.61
C LYS A 109 10.08 18.99 15.15
N ASN A 110 11.31 19.26 15.63
CA ASN A 110 12.27 18.27 16.12
C ASN A 110 12.70 17.22 15.08
N HIS A 111 12.56 17.51 13.78
CA HIS A 111 12.96 16.63 12.69
C HIS A 111 13.45 17.46 11.50
N ASP A 112 14.62 17.13 10.95
CA ASP A 112 15.13 17.76 9.74
C ASP A 112 15.06 16.76 8.57
N PRO A 113 14.04 16.85 7.70
CA PRO A 113 13.85 15.89 6.63
C PRO A 113 14.89 16.10 5.51
N ASP A 114 15.54 15.02 5.09
CA ASP A 114 16.29 15.02 3.83
C ASP A 114 15.31 15.25 2.67
N LEU A 115 15.44 16.42 2.02
CA LEU A 115 14.52 16.86 0.97
C LEU A 115 14.52 15.93 -0.24
N ASN A 116 15.68 15.35 -0.61
CA ASN A 116 15.77 14.42 -1.73
C ASN A 116 15.02 13.13 -1.40
N ASN A 117 15.15 12.62 -0.18
CA ASN A 117 14.40 11.44 0.27
C ASN A 117 12.90 11.71 0.38
N LEU A 118 12.50 12.90 0.85
CA LEU A 118 11.09 13.30 0.88
C LEU A 118 10.50 13.38 -0.52
N PHE A 119 11.18 14.05 -1.45
CA PHE A 119 10.73 14.16 -2.83
C PHE A 119 10.61 12.79 -3.50
N ALA A 120 11.62 11.94 -3.34
CA ALA A 120 11.62 10.58 -3.85
C ALA A 120 10.47 9.72 -3.28
N ALA A 121 10.20 9.85 -1.97
CA ALA A 121 9.10 9.16 -1.31
C ALA A 121 7.76 9.61 -1.89
N CYS A 122 7.55 10.92 -2.08
CA CYS A 122 6.36 11.45 -2.73
C CYS A 122 6.21 10.95 -4.18
N LEU A 123 7.31 10.88 -4.95
CA LEU A 123 7.32 10.38 -6.33
C LEU A 123 6.96 8.89 -6.45
N SER A 124 7.13 8.15 -5.35
CA SER A 124 6.83 6.73 -5.22
C SER A 124 5.38 6.44 -4.83
N MET A 125 4.57 7.47 -4.51
CA MET A 125 3.17 7.32 -4.12
C MET A 125 2.23 7.65 -5.29
N PRO A 126 1.20 6.83 -5.53
CA PRO A 126 0.18 7.16 -6.51
C PRO A 126 -0.67 8.35 -6.04
N THR A 127 -1.39 8.97 -6.97
CA THR A 127 -2.30 10.09 -6.67
C THR A 127 -3.70 9.84 -7.23
N ASP A 128 -4.74 10.53 -6.76
CA ASP A 128 -6.01 10.55 -7.52
C ASP A 128 -5.96 11.52 -8.71
N THR A 129 -7.09 11.66 -9.41
CA THR A 129 -7.27 12.63 -10.52
C THR A 129 -7.14 14.08 -10.07
N SER A 130 -7.26 14.35 -8.78
CA SER A 130 -7.06 15.67 -8.17
C SER A 130 -5.71 15.77 -7.46
N THR A 131 -4.80 14.84 -7.72
CA THR A 131 -3.40 14.83 -7.28
C THR A 131 -3.21 14.70 -5.76
N LEU A 132 -4.20 14.14 -5.04
CA LEU A 132 -4.03 13.73 -3.64
C LEU A 132 -3.14 12.48 -3.58
N LEU A 133 -2.00 12.56 -2.89
CA LEU A 133 -1.08 11.43 -2.69
C LEU A 133 -1.68 10.32 -1.83
N ASP A 134 -1.36 9.07 -2.15
CA ASP A 134 -1.71 7.90 -1.34
C ASP A 134 -0.51 7.37 -0.56
N TRP A 135 -0.36 7.83 0.68
CA TRP A 135 0.65 7.30 1.61
C TRP A 135 0.32 5.92 2.19
N GLY A 136 -0.85 5.35 1.87
CA GLY A 136 -1.38 4.12 2.46
C GLY A 136 -2.33 4.34 3.65
N HIS A 137 -2.48 5.57 4.14
CA HIS A 137 -3.41 5.93 5.22
C HIS A 137 -4.52 6.88 4.76
N ASP A 138 -5.54 7.06 5.60
CA ASP A 138 -6.72 7.89 5.29
C ASP A 138 -6.57 9.38 5.67
N TYR A 139 -5.35 9.84 5.98
CA TYR A 139 -5.06 11.20 6.47
C TYR A 139 -5.84 11.54 7.75
N GLY A 140 -6.06 10.56 8.62
CA GLY A 140 -6.86 10.73 9.84
C GLY A 140 -8.31 11.07 9.51
N GLY A 141 -8.86 10.42 8.50
CA GLY A 141 -10.25 10.56 8.04
C GLY A 141 -10.50 11.61 6.94
N ALA A 142 -9.47 12.26 6.39
CA ALA A 142 -9.63 13.22 5.29
C ALA A 142 -9.76 12.59 3.89
N SER A 143 -9.40 11.31 3.74
CA SER A 143 -9.55 10.57 2.49
C SER A 143 -10.28 9.25 2.68
N LEU A 144 -10.61 8.60 1.56
CA LEU A 144 -11.19 7.26 1.52
C LEU A 144 -10.83 6.57 0.19
N LEU A 145 -10.98 5.26 0.13
CA LEU A 145 -10.81 4.49 -1.11
C LEU A 145 -12.12 4.47 -1.90
N LYS A 146 -12.09 4.89 -3.16
CA LYS A 146 -13.20 4.72 -4.11
C LYS A 146 -12.80 3.80 -5.26
N PRO A 147 -13.72 2.95 -5.76
CA PRO A 147 -13.52 2.25 -7.02
C PRO A 147 -13.38 3.27 -8.17
N GLN A 148 -12.24 3.26 -8.85
CA GLN A 148 -11.95 4.05 -10.05
C GLN A 148 -11.10 3.19 -11.01
N PHE A 149 -11.44 3.19 -12.30
CA PHE A 149 -10.71 2.42 -13.33
C PHE A 149 -10.58 0.91 -13.02
N GLY A 150 -11.56 0.33 -12.32
CA GLY A 150 -11.53 -1.08 -11.88
C GLY A 150 -10.60 -1.37 -10.70
N MET A 151 -9.99 -0.34 -10.09
CA MET A 151 -9.09 -0.42 -8.94
C MET A 151 -9.61 0.44 -7.79
N LEU A 152 -9.09 0.24 -6.58
CA LEU A 152 -9.35 1.18 -5.48
C LEU A 152 -8.32 2.30 -5.53
N VAL A 153 -8.79 3.53 -5.67
CA VAL A 153 -7.97 4.75 -5.68
C VAL A 153 -8.33 5.59 -4.47
N ARG A 154 -7.32 6.06 -3.73
CA ARG A 154 -7.53 6.94 -2.58
C ARG A 154 -7.84 8.35 -3.04
N THR A 155 -8.99 8.87 -2.64
CA THR A 155 -9.44 10.22 -3.01
C THR A 155 -9.89 11.01 -1.79
N SER A 156 -9.93 12.33 -1.91
CA SER A 156 -10.42 13.22 -0.87
C SER A 156 -11.87 12.88 -0.49
N ARG A 157 -12.16 12.86 0.81
CA ARG A 157 -13.52 12.81 1.33
C ARG A 157 -14.25 14.13 1.09
N PHE A 158 -13.50 15.22 0.99
CA PHE A 158 -14.00 16.59 0.94
C PHE A 158 -13.72 17.21 -0.42
N GLN A 159 -14.41 16.70 -1.45
CA GLN A 159 -14.39 17.32 -2.80
C GLN A 159 -15.22 18.61 -2.84
N ASP A 160 -16.19 18.75 -1.92
CA ASP A 160 -16.90 19.99 -1.66
C ASP A 160 -16.35 20.63 -0.37
N LEU A 161 -15.84 21.85 -0.48
CA LEU A 161 -15.29 22.61 0.63
C LEU A 161 -16.34 22.90 1.71
N VAL A 162 -17.63 22.97 1.37
CA VAL A 162 -18.73 23.18 2.31
C VAL A 162 -18.84 22.00 3.30
N ALA A 163 -18.55 20.78 2.85
CA ALA A 163 -18.60 19.57 3.65
C ALA A 163 -17.40 19.40 4.61
N LEU A 164 -16.38 20.27 4.53
CA LEU A 164 -15.18 20.17 5.34
C LEU A 164 -15.48 20.49 6.83
N PRO A 165 -15.30 19.56 7.78
CA PRO A 165 -15.63 19.82 9.19
C PRO A 165 -14.70 20.85 9.83
N GLN A 166 -15.20 21.57 10.85
CA GLN A 166 -14.45 22.64 11.53
C GLN A 166 -13.07 22.20 12.02
N ALA A 167 -12.96 20.97 12.55
CA ALA A 167 -11.68 20.41 12.97
C ALA A 167 -10.65 20.41 11.83
N PHE A 168 -11.02 20.02 10.62
CA PHE A 168 -10.09 19.99 9.48
C PHE A 168 -9.76 21.38 8.93
N ARG A 169 -10.65 22.37 9.13
CA ARG A 169 -10.45 23.78 8.73
C ARG A 169 -9.56 24.56 9.68
N SER A 170 -9.43 24.13 10.93
CA SER A 170 -8.76 24.92 11.96
C SER A 170 -7.25 24.72 11.93
N ASP A 171 -6.47 25.80 12.09
CA ASP A 171 -5.00 25.73 12.00
C ASP A 171 -4.43 24.70 13.00
N PRO A 172 -3.75 23.64 12.52
CA PRO A 172 -3.19 22.63 13.41
C PRO A 172 -1.93 23.11 14.11
N TYR A 173 -1.26 24.18 13.68
CA TYR A 173 -0.04 24.69 14.31
C TYR A 173 -0.35 25.80 15.32
N HIS A 174 -1.18 26.77 14.94
CA HIS A 174 -1.60 27.84 15.84
C HIS A 174 -2.85 27.42 16.63
N ILE A 175 -2.67 27.13 17.92
CA ILE A 175 -3.75 26.73 18.81
C ILE A 175 -4.08 27.90 19.74
N PRO A 176 -5.24 28.56 19.57
CA PRO A 176 -5.62 29.70 20.40
C PRO A 176 -5.61 29.31 21.88
N GLY A 177 -4.89 30.07 22.71
CA GLY A 177 -4.84 29.87 24.17
C GLY A 177 -3.92 28.76 24.67
N LEU A 178 -3.17 28.07 23.79
CA LEU A 178 -2.22 27.03 24.22
C LEU A 178 -1.08 27.62 25.07
N ASP A 179 -0.42 28.68 24.60
CA ASP A 179 0.68 29.32 25.34
C ASP A 179 0.22 29.77 26.73
N TYR A 180 -0.94 30.42 26.78
CA TYR A 180 -1.57 30.82 28.04
C TYR A 180 -1.87 29.62 28.95
N ALA A 181 -2.33 28.49 28.39
CA ALA A 181 -2.60 27.28 29.16
C ALA A 181 -1.32 26.65 29.72
N ILE A 182 -0.20 26.73 28.99
CA ILE A 182 1.12 26.28 29.42
C ILE A 182 1.66 27.19 30.54
N GLU A 183 1.65 28.50 30.31
CA GLU A 183 2.22 29.50 31.24
C GLU A 183 1.40 29.65 32.53
N ARG A 184 0.05 29.57 32.46
CA ARG A 184 -0.84 29.84 33.61
C ARG A 184 -1.50 28.58 34.20
N ALA A 185 -0.95 27.41 33.91
CA ALA A 185 -1.44 26.12 34.40
C ALA A 185 -1.65 26.09 35.92
N ALA A 186 -0.78 26.72 36.72
CA ALA A 186 -0.84 26.67 38.18
C ALA A 186 -2.14 27.24 38.79
N ARG A 187 -2.82 28.19 38.13
CA ARG A 187 -4.04 28.82 38.64
C ARG A 187 -5.26 27.90 38.71
N LEU A 188 -5.17 26.70 38.15
CA LEU A 188 -6.21 25.68 38.17
C LEU A 188 -6.02 24.64 39.29
N GLN A 189 -4.97 24.77 40.12
CA GLN A 189 -4.73 23.86 41.24
C GLN A 189 -5.73 24.00 42.39
N ASP A 190 -6.39 25.15 42.53
CA ASP A 190 -7.01 25.49 43.82
C ASP A 190 -8.39 24.87 44.10
N ASP A 191 -9.18 24.38 43.12
CA ASP A 191 -10.63 24.22 43.42
C ASP A 191 -11.39 22.93 43.06
N VAL A 192 -10.86 21.91 42.35
CA VAL A 192 -11.78 20.84 41.85
C VAL A 192 -11.31 19.37 41.91
N PHE A 193 -10.01 19.06 42.05
CA PHE A 193 -9.51 17.70 41.74
C PHE A 193 -8.79 16.94 42.88
N LEU A 194 -8.92 17.40 44.12
CA LEU A 194 -8.47 16.66 45.30
C LEU A 194 -9.60 15.75 45.83
N SER A 195 -10.01 14.75 45.05
CA SER A 195 -10.77 13.65 45.63
C SER A 195 -9.80 12.80 46.46
N HIS A 196 -9.69 13.10 47.75
CA HIS A 196 -9.08 12.18 48.70
C HIS A 196 -9.98 10.95 48.77
N LEU A 197 -9.59 9.88 48.06
CA LEU A 197 -10.18 8.57 48.30
C LEU A 197 -9.72 8.16 49.70
N GLU A 198 -10.64 8.13 50.67
CA GLU A 198 -10.38 7.46 51.93
C GLU A 198 -10.21 5.96 51.65
N PRO A 199 -9.00 5.40 51.81
CA PRO A 199 -8.79 4.01 51.53
C PRO A 199 -9.51 3.20 52.59
N LYS A 200 -10.47 2.35 52.20
CA LYS A 200 -10.86 1.23 53.06
C LYS A 200 -9.65 0.33 53.19
N ILE A 201 -9.15 0.15 54.41
CA ILE A 201 -7.95 -0.63 54.74
C ILE A 201 -8.04 -2.01 54.07
N GLN A 202 -7.30 -2.20 52.98
CA GLN A 202 -7.05 -3.50 52.35
C GLN A 202 -5.66 -3.96 52.77
N ASP A 203 -5.49 -5.27 53.00
CA ASP A 203 -4.18 -5.84 53.32
C ASP A 203 -3.26 -5.74 52.11
N LEU A 204 -2.39 -4.72 52.12
CA LEU A 204 -1.41 -4.50 51.05
C LEU A 204 -0.46 -5.70 50.90
N ARG A 205 -0.28 -6.53 51.94
CA ARG A 205 0.69 -7.64 51.94
C ARG A 205 0.28 -8.80 51.02
N SER A 206 -1.00 -8.89 50.64
CA SER A 206 -1.44 -9.88 49.65
C SER A 206 -1.16 -9.46 48.20
N ASP A 207 -0.77 -8.20 47.98
CA ASP A 207 -0.42 -7.69 46.66
C ASP A 207 1.03 -8.09 46.29
N SER A 208 1.20 -8.69 45.12
CA SER A 208 2.50 -9.14 44.61
C SER A 208 3.53 -8.01 44.50
N PHE A 209 3.09 -6.76 44.35
CA PHE A 209 3.94 -5.57 44.22
C PHE A 209 4.36 -4.96 45.56
N TYR A 210 3.82 -5.42 46.69
CA TYR A 210 4.13 -4.87 48.02
C TYR A 210 5.61 -4.92 48.40
N ARG A 211 6.35 -5.89 47.83
CA ARG A 211 7.78 -6.10 48.10
C ARG A 211 8.69 -5.18 47.30
N LEU A 212 8.16 -4.43 46.33
CA LEU A 212 8.95 -3.52 45.51
C LEU A 212 9.16 -2.18 46.23
N PHE A 213 10.32 -1.57 45.99
CA PHE A 213 10.61 -0.23 46.48
C PHE A 213 9.69 0.81 45.83
N PRO A 214 9.25 1.86 46.57
CA PRO A 214 8.38 2.91 46.04
C PRO A 214 8.90 3.56 44.75
N GLU A 215 10.21 3.71 44.61
CA GLU A 215 10.87 4.27 43.44
C GLU A 215 10.60 3.41 42.20
N VAL A 216 10.69 2.09 42.33
CA VAL A 216 10.41 1.14 41.24
C VAL A 216 8.93 1.18 40.86
N LEU A 217 8.04 1.23 41.85
CA LEU A 217 6.60 1.36 41.61
C LEU A 217 6.29 2.65 40.85
N GLN A 218 6.91 3.77 41.23
CA GLN A 218 6.71 5.04 40.52
C GLN A 218 7.28 5.01 39.10
N GLU A 219 8.44 4.38 38.86
CA GLU A 219 8.99 4.20 37.50
C GLU A 219 8.06 3.38 36.60
N ILE A 220 7.47 2.29 37.13
CA ILE A 220 6.46 1.52 36.41
C ILE A 220 5.31 2.43 35.96
N MET A 221 4.79 3.28 36.86
CA MET A 221 3.71 4.22 36.52
C MET A 221 4.12 5.26 35.47
N ILE A 222 5.37 5.74 35.51
CA ILE A 222 5.90 6.75 34.59
C ILE A 222 6.02 6.18 33.17
N MET A 223 6.40 4.92 33.03
CA MET A 223 6.56 4.25 31.73
C MET A 223 5.23 3.80 31.12
N LEU A 224 4.24 3.44 31.94
CA LEU A 224 2.98 2.91 31.46
C LEU A 224 2.08 3.98 30.79
N PRO A 225 1.28 3.62 29.77
CA PRO A 225 0.19 4.45 29.27
C PRO A 225 -0.84 4.79 30.37
N THR A 226 -1.54 5.92 30.23
CA THR A 226 -2.51 6.39 31.24
C THR A 226 -3.67 5.40 31.44
N SER A 227 -4.10 4.71 30.38
CA SER A 227 -5.11 3.63 30.45
C SER A 227 -4.65 2.49 31.35
N ASP A 228 -3.39 2.10 31.24
CA ASP A 228 -2.83 0.94 31.92
C ASP A 228 -2.54 1.28 33.37
N VAL A 229 -2.11 2.51 33.63
CA VAL A 229 -2.04 3.06 34.98
C VAL A 229 -3.41 3.04 35.65
N ARG A 230 -4.48 3.41 34.95
CA ARG A 230 -5.85 3.33 35.50
C ARG A 230 -6.22 1.88 35.83
N SER A 231 -5.99 0.94 34.91
CA SER A 231 -6.27 -0.48 35.12
C SER A 231 -5.44 -1.06 36.27
N LEU A 232 -4.16 -0.72 36.35
CA LEU A 232 -3.24 -1.16 37.40
C LEU A 232 -3.66 -0.66 38.77
N ARG A 233 -4.06 0.61 38.88
CA ARG A 233 -4.60 1.18 40.13
C ARG A 233 -5.94 0.59 40.54
N LEU A 234 -6.73 0.06 39.60
CA LEU A 234 -7.96 -0.68 39.91
C LEU A 234 -7.67 -2.12 40.36
N ALA A 235 -6.60 -2.74 39.83
CA ALA A 235 -6.24 -4.13 40.10
C ALA A 235 -5.33 -4.32 41.33
N SER A 236 -4.52 -3.31 41.69
CA SER A 236 -3.52 -3.38 42.75
C SER A 236 -3.75 -2.30 43.82
N PRO A 237 -4.03 -2.70 45.08
CA PRO A 237 -4.11 -1.77 46.21
C PRO A 237 -2.82 -0.99 46.45
N VAL A 238 -1.65 -1.59 46.16
CA VAL A 238 -0.34 -0.91 46.27
C VAL A 238 -0.26 0.27 45.30
N PHE A 239 -0.63 0.07 44.04
CA PHE A 239 -0.66 1.16 43.06
C PHE A 239 -1.80 2.14 43.29
N ALA A 240 -2.95 1.68 43.80
CA ALA A 240 -4.08 2.55 44.14
C ALA A 240 -3.72 3.61 45.18
N MET A 241 -2.85 3.23 46.14
CA MET A 241 -2.37 4.08 47.23
C MET A 241 -1.16 4.95 46.87
N LEU A 242 -0.46 4.64 45.78
CA LEU A 242 0.74 5.37 45.39
C LEU A 242 0.38 6.78 44.89
N GLU A 243 1.07 7.80 45.38
CA GLU A 243 0.90 9.16 44.86
C GLU A 243 1.50 9.29 43.45
N LEU A 244 0.87 10.11 42.60
CA LEU A 244 1.34 10.40 41.25
C LEU A 244 2.29 11.61 41.30
N PRO A 245 3.62 11.41 41.16
CA PRO A 245 4.59 12.50 41.28
C PRO A 245 4.55 13.43 40.07
N ALA A 246 5.15 14.63 40.18
CA ALA A 246 5.22 15.59 39.07
C ALA A 246 5.84 14.97 37.78
N ARG A 247 6.86 14.12 37.94
CA ARG A 247 7.49 13.36 36.85
C ARG A 247 6.54 12.46 36.06
N PHE A 248 5.51 11.90 36.72
CA PHE A 248 4.48 11.12 36.04
C PHE A 248 3.65 11.99 35.10
N TRP A 249 3.22 13.17 35.58
CA TRP A 249 2.44 14.10 34.75
C TRP A 249 3.28 14.67 33.61
N ALA A 250 4.55 14.99 33.87
CA ALA A 250 5.50 15.41 32.85
C ALA A 250 5.71 14.34 31.77
N SER A 251 5.77 13.05 32.14
CA SER A 251 5.96 11.97 31.16
C SER A 251 4.83 11.86 30.15
N ARG A 252 3.63 12.37 30.45
CA ARG A 252 2.49 12.35 29.51
C ARG A 252 2.72 13.25 28.28
N PHE A 253 3.61 14.22 28.38
CA PHE A 253 3.97 15.16 27.30
C PHE A 253 5.29 14.78 26.61
N GLN A 254 5.87 13.64 26.94
CA GLN A 254 7.10 13.15 26.31
C GLN A 254 6.78 12.44 24.99
N PRO A 255 7.76 12.34 24.07
CA PRO A 255 7.58 11.62 22.80
C PRO A 255 7.00 10.22 23.01
N GLY A 256 5.97 9.86 22.23
CA GLY A 256 5.30 8.55 22.32
C GLY A 256 4.22 8.43 23.41
N HIS A 257 4.00 9.46 24.22
CA HIS A 257 2.96 9.48 25.25
C HIS A 257 1.71 10.27 24.83
N GLU A 258 0.75 10.36 25.76
CA GLU A 258 -0.63 10.83 25.56
C GLU A 258 -0.77 12.20 24.89
N PHE A 259 0.14 13.14 25.20
CA PHE A 259 0.14 14.51 24.71
C PHE A 259 1.39 14.86 23.92
N ASP A 260 2.01 13.86 23.27
CA ASP A 260 3.22 14.06 22.49
C ASP A 260 3.05 15.04 21.31
N TYR A 261 1.81 15.36 20.95
CA TYR A 261 1.44 16.37 19.95
C TYR A 261 1.54 17.81 20.45
N LEU A 262 2.06 18.04 21.67
CA LEU A 262 2.31 19.36 22.25
C LEU A 262 3.80 19.54 22.59
N PRO A 263 4.70 19.57 21.58
CA PRO A 263 6.13 19.73 21.79
C PRO A 263 6.52 21.08 22.42
N GLU A 264 5.66 22.10 22.31
CA GLU A 264 5.87 23.46 22.82
C GLU A 264 6.06 23.47 24.36
N VAL A 265 5.52 22.47 25.05
CA VAL A 265 5.64 22.29 26.51
C VAL A 265 7.07 21.94 26.94
N GLN A 266 7.92 21.48 26.01
CA GLN A 266 9.35 21.26 26.27
C GLN A 266 10.17 22.54 26.10
N GLU A 267 9.69 23.50 25.30
CA GLU A 267 10.32 24.81 25.12
C GLU A 267 9.97 25.73 26.29
N HIS A 268 8.72 25.64 26.76
CA HIS A 268 8.20 26.43 27.88
C HIS A 268 7.61 25.47 28.93
N HIS A 269 8.41 25.12 29.93
CA HIS A 269 7.95 24.22 30.98
C HIS A 269 6.84 24.84 31.84
N PRO A 270 5.75 24.12 32.13
CA PRO A 270 4.68 24.62 32.98
C PRO A 270 5.12 24.63 34.45
N GLU A 271 4.57 25.57 35.22
CA GLU A 271 4.78 25.60 36.68
C GLU A 271 4.25 24.33 37.38
N SER A 272 3.16 23.74 36.86
CA SER A 272 2.57 22.51 37.37
C SER A 272 2.12 21.58 36.24
N TRP A 273 2.88 20.50 36.03
CA TRP A 273 2.57 19.45 35.05
C TRP A 273 1.20 18.80 35.28
N ARG A 274 0.82 18.61 36.53
CA ARG A 274 -0.48 18.05 36.89
C ARG A 274 -1.60 19.00 36.50
N ALA A 275 -1.44 20.29 36.77
CA ALA A 275 -2.45 21.28 36.43
C ALA A 275 -2.59 21.39 34.91
N LEU A 276 -1.48 21.46 34.17
CA LEU A 276 -1.50 21.45 32.70
C LEU A 276 -2.22 20.22 32.14
N TYR A 277 -1.90 19.02 32.67
CA TYR A 277 -2.56 17.78 32.27
C TYR A 277 -4.09 17.88 32.38
N LEU A 278 -4.59 18.34 33.54
CA LEU A 278 -6.03 18.47 33.79
C LEU A 278 -6.65 19.55 32.89
N SER A 279 -5.99 20.69 32.72
CA SER A 279 -6.42 21.77 31.83
C SER A 279 -6.60 21.29 30.41
N VAL A 280 -5.58 20.65 29.83
CA VAL A 280 -5.62 20.12 28.46
C VAL A 280 -6.74 19.08 28.31
N LYS A 281 -6.98 18.24 29.32
CA LYS A 281 -8.06 17.25 29.30
C LYS A 281 -9.46 17.85 29.27
N ILE A 282 -9.67 19.01 29.89
CA ILE A 282 -10.97 19.67 29.99
C ILE A 282 -11.18 20.61 28.80
N TRP A 283 -10.27 21.57 28.65
CA TRP A 283 -10.36 22.64 27.67
C TRP A 283 -10.05 22.15 26.25
N GLY A 284 -9.04 21.28 26.09
CA GLY A 284 -8.56 20.85 24.77
C GLY A 284 -9.59 20.03 23.97
N ARG A 285 -10.55 19.36 24.62
CA ARG A 285 -11.56 18.53 23.94
C ARG A 285 -12.54 19.34 23.08
N GLY A 286 -12.77 20.60 23.42
CA GLY A 286 -13.71 21.48 22.72
C GLY A 286 -13.09 22.29 21.59
N ILE A 287 -11.76 22.19 21.38
CA ILE A 287 -11.04 23.07 20.46
C ILE A 287 -10.75 22.34 19.14
N PRO A 288 -11.33 22.81 18.02
CA PRO A 288 -11.07 22.23 16.71
C PRO A 288 -9.58 22.18 16.32
N ASN A 289 -8.79 23.21 16.65
CA ASN A 289 -7.35 23.25 16.40
C ASN A 289 -6.60 22.12 17.11
N MET A 290 -6.99 21.78 18.35
CA MET A 290 -6.39 20.68 19.12
C MET A 290 -6.67 19.32 18.47
N ALA A 291 -7.91 19.11 18.00
CA ALA A 291 -8.25 17.89 17.26
C ALA A 291 -7.46 17.78 15.96
N ASN A 292 -7.31 18.89 15.21
CA ASN A 292 -6.50 18.90 13.99
C ASN A 292 -5.01 18.71 14.28
N ARG A 293 -4.48 19.34 15.33
CA ARG A 293 -3.10 19.17 15.80
C ARG A 293 -2.79 17.70 16.04
N GLN A 294 -3.62 17.03 16.83
CA GLN A 294 -3.43 15.61 17.14
C GLN A 294 -3.45 14.76 15.86
N ARG A 295 -4.38 15.04 14.94
CA ARG A 295 -4.47 14.36 13.64
C ARG A 295 -3.20 14.55 12.80
N VAL A 296 -2.82 15.80 12.54
CA VAL A 296 -1.69 16.14 11.67
C VAL A 296 -0.36 15.71 12.30
N TRP A 297 -0.22 15.78 13.62
CA TRP A 297 0.94 15.26 14.33
C TRP A 297 1.12 13.76 14.16
N GLY A 298 0.03 12.98 14.26
CA GLY A 298 0.07 11.54 14.01
C GLY A 298 0.54 11.21 12.59
N ILE A 299 0.05 11.95 11.59
CA ILE A 299 0.45 11.79 10.19
C ILE A 299 1.92 12.19 9.99
N ALA A 300 2.34 13.32 10.57
CA ALA A 300 3.72 13.80 10.53
C ALA A 300 4.69 12.76 11.09
N LYS A 301 4.41 12.20 12.28
CA LYS A 301 5.23 11.13 12.85
C LYS A 301 5.33 9.90 11.95
N SER A 302 4.23 9.52 11.29
CA SER A 302 4.24 8.40 10.34
C SER A 302 5.17 8.67 9.14
N LEU A 303 5.14 9.90 8.62
CA LEU A 303 6.03 10.30 7.52
C LEU A 303 7.49 10.40 8.00
N GLN A 304 7.75 11.04 9.14
CA GLN A 304 9.08 11.13 9.77
C GLN A 304 9.68 9.73 9.99
N ALA A 305 8.90 8.77 10.49
CA ALA A 305 9.33 7.39 10.67
C ALA A 305 9.71 6.71 9.34
N THR A 306 8.97 7.01 8.26
CA THR A 306 9.29 6.51 6.91
C THR A 306 10.59 7.13 6.39
N LEU A 307 10.74 8.46 6.51
CA LEU A 307 11.94 9.18 6.06
C LEU A 307 13.19 8.77 6.85
N THR A 308 13.04 8.53 8.15
CA THR A 308 14.14 8.07 9.02
C THR A 308 14.64 6.69 8.61
N GLN A 309 13.73 5.78 8.20
CA GLN A 309 14.12 4.44 7.75
C GLN A 309 14.97 4.47 6.47
N ILE A 310 14.68 5.38 5.54
CA ILE A 310 15.40 5.49 4.26
C ILE A 310 16.62 6.41 4.31
N GLY A 311 16.73 7.24 5.36
CA GLY A 311 17.85 8.15 5.56
C GLY A 311 19.19 7.40 5.60
N GLY A 312 20.11 7.78 4.71
CA GLY A 312 21.45 7.19 4.65
C GLY A 312 21.51 5.75 4.11
N VAL A 313 20.42 5.19 3.60
CA VAL A 313 20.37 3.83 3.05
C VAL A 313 20.47 3.86 1.53
N SER A 314 21.60 3.40 0.98
CA SER A 314 21.80 3.32 -0.46
C SER A 314 21.21 2.05 -1.08
N CYS A 315 20.68 2.19 -2.31
CA CYS A 315 20.14 1.07 -3.08
C CYS A 315 21.28 0.24 -3.69
N GLN A 316 21.59 -0.91 -3.10
CA GLN A 316 22.70 -1.78 -3.48
C GLN A 316 22.41 -2.52 -4.80
N GLY A 317 23.46 -2.81 -5.57
CA GLY A 317 23.35 -3.44 -6.89
C GLY A 317 24.33 -2.83 -7.88
N PHE A 318 24.44 -3.41 -9.07
CA PHE A 318 24.97 -2.66 -10.22
C PHE A 318 23.82 -1.82 -10.76
N PRO A 319 23.96 -0.48 -10.86
CA PRO A 319 22.88 0.37 -11.33
C PRO A 319 22.59 0.08 -12.81
N LEU A 320 21.31 0.10 -13.18
CA LEU A 320 20.85 0.15 -14.56
C LEU A 320 20.18 1.49 -14.80
N SER A 321 20.34 2.04 -16.01
CA SER A 321 19.68 3.30 -16.36
C SER A 321 18.17 3.09 -16.32
N THR A 322 17.48 4.01 -15.67
CA THR A 322 16.02 4.11 -15.71
C THR A 322 15.64 5.46 -16.28
N TRP A 323 14.33 5.71 -16.42
CA TRP A 323 13.83 7.04 -16.76
C TRP A 323 14.24 8.10 -15.72
N PHE A 324 14.24 7.74 -14.43
CA PHE A 324 14.49 8.67 -13.33
C PHE A 324 15.95 8.67 -12.86
N GLU A 325 16.75 7.67 -13.22
CA GLU A 325 18.17 7.55 -12.84
C GLU A 325 19.00 7.41 -14.12
N THR A 326 19.34 8.55 -14.72
CA THR A 326 20.16 8.71 -15.93
C THR A 326 21.61 9.04 -15.56
N GLY A 327 22.58 8.79 -16.46
CA GLY A 327 23.98 9.20 -16.24
C GLY A 327 24.89 8.17 -15.56
N ILE A 328 24.62 6.87 -15.75
CA ILE A 328 25.58 5.81 -15.40
C ILE A 328 26.67 5.82 -16.48
N ASP A 329 27.92 6.10 -16.11
CA ASP A 329 29.05 6.12 -17.04
C ASP A 329 29.16 4.77 -17.78
N ASP A 330 29.03 4.80 -19.10
CA ASP A 330 29.18 3.66 -20.04
C ASP A 330 30.59 3.02 -20.00
N SER A 331 31.50 3.55 -19.18
CA SER A 331 32.87 3.07 -19.03
C SER A 331 33.02 1.85 -18.10
N ASP A 332 31.98 1.51 -17.32
CA ASP A 332 31.94 0.24 -16.60
C ASP A 332 31.64 -0.90 -17.61
N GLN A 333 32.67 -1.69 -17.91
CA GLN A 333 32.75 -2.76 -18.94
C GLN A 333 31.69 -3.89 -18.84
N ASN A 334 30.63 -3.74 -18.05
CA ASN A 334 29.52 -4.67 -17.91
C ASN A 334 28.24 -4.30 -18.69
N THR A 335 28.19 -3.14 -19.36
CA THR A 335 27.02 -2.69 -20.15
C THR A 335 26.75 -3.59 -21.36
N ASN A 336 27.80 -4.09 -22.04
CA ASN A 336 27.64 -5.00 -23.18
C ASN A 336 27.07 -6.39 -22.82
N TYR A 337 27.36 -6.92 -21.62
CA TYR A 337 26.81 -8.21 -21.18
C TYR A 337 25.31 -8.15 -20.84
N GLN A 338 24.76 -6.95 -20.58
CA GLN A 338 23.41 -6.79 -20.04
C GLN A 338 22.35 -6.51 -21.11
N ALA A 339 22.73 -5.99 -22.28
CA ALA A 339 21.84 -5.85 -23.44
C ALA A 339 21.43 -7.21 -24.05
N GLU A 340 22.20 -8.29 -23.78
CA GLU A 340 21.94 -9.64 -24.29
C GLU A 340 21.09 -10.53 -23.35
N VAL A 341 20.85 -10.11 -22.10
CA VAL A 341 20.11 -10.94 -21.14
C VAL A 341 18.60 -10.82 -21.38
N SER A 342 17.98 -11.94 -21.75
CA SER A 342 16.52 -12.05 -21.75
C SER A 342 15.99 -12.17 -20.33
N TRP A 343 15.12 -11.25 -19.92
CA TRP A 343 14.57 -11.15 -18.56
C TRP A 343 13.16 -11.73 -18.46
N HIS A 344 12.98 -12.72 -17.58
CA HIS A 344 11.65 -13.10 -17.09
C HIS A 344 11.31 -12.18 -15.91
N THR A 345 10.20 -11.46 -15.99
CA THR A 345 9.87 -10.38 -15.03
C THR A 345 8.53 -10.61 -14.35
N ALA A 346 8.51 -10.55 -13.03
CA ALA A 346 7.31 -10.55 -12.22
C ALA A 346 7.04 -9.12 -11.70
N SER A 347 5.88 -8.57 -12.05
CA SER A 347 5.44 -7.24 -11.63
C SER A 347 3.92 -7.21 -11.42
N ARG A 348 3.45 -6.30 -10.56
CA ARG A 348 2.03 -6.05 -10.34
C ARG A 348 1.78 -4.55 -10.31
N ALA A 349 0.90 -4.07 -11.18
CA ALA A 349 0.48 -2.67 -11.24
C ALA A 349 1.66 -1.66 -11.22
N VAL A 350 2.75 -1.95 -11.94
CA VAL A 350 3.88 -1.02 -12.07
C VAL A 350 3.60 -0.07 -13.24
N THR A 351 3.44 1.22 -12.92
CA THR A 351 3.13 2.28 -13.88
C THR A 351 4.35 2.59 -14.73
N GLU A 352 4.15 2.62 -16.05
CA GLU A 352 5.17 3.04 -17.01
C GLU A 352 5.45 4.55 -16.90
N PRO A 353 6.66 5.01 -17.23
CA PRO A 353 6.91 6.43 -17.49
C PRO A 353 5.94 6.97 -18.56
N GLY A 354 5.49 8.22 -18.45
CA GLY A 354 4.52 8.81 -19.41
C GLY A 354 3.07 8.37 -19.21
N LYS A 355 2.77 7.73 -18.07
CA LYS A 355 1.41 7.31 -17.71
C LYS A 355 1.04 7.89 -16.36
N SER A 356 -0.24 8.27 -16.25
CA SER A 356 -0.81 8.72 -14.99
C SER A 356 -0.75 7.64 -13.91
N PHE A 357 -0.24 8.01 -12.74
CA PHE A 357 0.05 7.10 -11.64
C PHE A 357 -1.06 7.13 -10.59
N PHE A 358 -2.19 6.50 -10.92
CA PHE A 358 -3.38 6.52 -10.05
C PHE A 358 -3.42 5.43 -8.97
N TYR A 359 -2.64 4.37 -9.15
CA TYR A 359 -2.57 3.22 -8.26
C TYR A 359 -1.28 2.46 -8.54
N GLY A 360 -0.96 1.51 -7.66
CA GLY A 360 0.14 0.59 -7.88
C GLY A 360 1.48 1.15 -7.41
N SER A 361 2.52 0.92 -8.21
CA SER A 361 3.90 1.31 -7.89
C SER A 361 4.60 1.94 -9.10
N ARG A 362 5.72 2.63 -8.86
CA ARG A 362 6.59 3.17 -9.92
C ARG A 362 8.03 2.78 -9.68
N ALA A 363 8.72 2.31 -10.73
CA ALA A 363 10.15 2.02 -10.67
C ALA A 363 10.96 3.31 -10.85
N LEU A 364 11.69 3.71 -9.81
CA LEU A 364 12.64 4.84 -9.87
C LEU A 364 14.06 4.35 -10.14
N ARG A 365 14.45 3.22 -9.53
CA ARG A 365 15.81 2.66 -9.60
C ARG A 365 15.77 1.22 -10.09
N ALA A 366 16.73 0.82 -10.89
CA ALA A 366 16.93 -0.56 -11.30
C ALA A 366 18.33 -1.03 -10.91
N ARG A 367 18.42 -2.25 -10.39
CA ARG A 367 19.66 -2.84 -9.86
C ARG A 367 19.82 -4.26 -10.37
N THR A 368 21.03 -4.61 -10.81
CA THR A 368 21.37 -5.96 -11.26
C THR A 368 22.45 -6.60 -10.41
N ARG A 369 22.45 -7.93 -10.38
CA ARG A 369 23.57 -8.76 -9.92
C ARG A 369 23.70 -9.98 -10.81
N CYS A 370 24.94 -10.28 -11.18
CA CYS A 370 25.30 -11.49 -11.91
C CYS A 370 26.09 -12.41 -10.98
N PHE A 371 25.89 -13.70 -11.14
CA PHE A 371 26.58 -14.76 -10.43
C PHE A 371 27.53 -15.47 -11.41
N PRO A 372 28.75 -15.87 -10.99
CA PRO A 372 29.69 -16.55 -11.87
C PRO A 372 29.17 -17.88 -12.42
N GLU A 373 28.33 -18.56 -11.64
CA GLU A 373 27.65 -19.80 -11.98
C GLU A 373 26.20 -19.74 -11.45
N PRO A 374 25.29 -20.60 -11.95
CA PRO A 374 23.95 -20.70 -11.40
C PRO A 374 23.96 -20.82 -9.87
N VAL A 375 23.31 -19.87 -9.21
CA VAL A 375 23.57 -19.60 -7.79
C VAL A 375 23.05 -20.71 -6.88
N LYS A 376 23.96 -21.23 -6.05
CA LYS A 376 23.67 -22.15 -4.94
C LYS A 376 23.69 -21.35 -3.65
N LEU A 377 22.54 -21.24 -2.98
CA LEU A 377 22.40 -20.40 -1.81
C LEU A 377 22.56 -21.20 -0.53
N ARG A 378 23.43 -20.72 0.35
CA ARG A 378 23.46 -21.12 1.76
C ARG A 378 22.39 -20.40 2.56
N GLN A 379 22.29 -19.09 2.35
CA GLN A 379 21.47 -18.21 3.15
C GLN A 379 20.94 -17.08 2.28
N MET A 380 19.69 -16.69 2.57
CA MET A 380 19.08 -15.48 2.04
C MET A 380 18.61 -14.61 3.19
N SER A 381 19.03 -13.35 3.20
CA SER A 381 18.58 -12.33 4.14
C SER A 381 17.71 -11.32 3.41
N VAL A 382 16.51 -11.05 3.91
CA VAL A 382 15.54 -10.16 3.28
C VAL A 382 15.31 -8.95 4.17
N SER A 383 15.53 -7.76 3.61
CA SER A 383 15.36 -6.48 4.28
C SER A 383 13.94 -5.95 4.10
N PHE A 384 13.41 -5.27 5.12
CA PHE A 384 12.05 -4.73 5.11
C PHE A 384 12.00 -3.25 5.46
N VAL A 385 11.05 -2.55 4.84
CA VAL A 385 10.65 -1.19 5.20
C VAL A 385 9.21 -1.18 5.68
N TYR A 386 8.90 -0.35 6.67
CA TYR A 386 7.56 -0.15 7.19
C TYR A 386 6.99 1.17 6.70
N THR A 387 5.83 1.10 6.05
CA THR A 387 5.07 2.27 5.60
C THR A 387 3.66 2.22 6.20
N ALA A 388 2.86 3.27 6.02
CA ALA A 388 1.47 3.25 6.46
C ALA A 388 0.60 2.23 5.68
N ALA A 389 1.04 1.79 4.49
CA ALA A 389 0.40 0.70 3.72
C ALA A 389 0.81 -0.71 4.21
N GLY A 390 1.77 -0.80 5.14
CA GLY A 390 2.25 -2.04 5.73
C GLY A 390 3.75 -2.27 5.51
N LYS A 391 4.16 -3.53 5.69
CA LYS A 391 5.56 -3.96 5.58
C LYS A 391 5.86 -4.48 4.18
N PHE A 392 6.95 -4.01 3.58
CA PHE A 392 7.37 -4.38 2.23
C PHE A 392 8.84 -4.80 2.18
N ILE A 393 9.18 -5.63 1.21
CA ILE A 393 10.58 -5.99 0.95
C ILE A 393 11.28 -4.77 0.35
N SER A 394 12.40 -4.35 0.96
CA SER A 394 13.20 -3.21 0.49
C SER A 394 14.46 -3.64 -0.27
N GLY A 395 14.92 -4.86 -0.05
CA GLY A 395 16.14 -5.42 -0.62
C GLY A 395 16.42 -6.80 -0.03
N PHE A 396 17.45 -7.46 -0.53
CA PHE A 396 17.90 -8.75 -0.02
C PHE A 396 19.39 -8.95 -0.26
N SER A 397 19.98 -9.85 0.54
CA SER A 397 21.35 -10.32 0.43
C SER A 397 21.36 -11.83 0.31
N LEU A 398 22.18 -12.33 -0.61
CA LEU A 398 22.36 -13.74 -0.90
C LEU A 398 23.77 -14.14 -0.51
N ILE A 399 23.91 -15.22 0.26
CA ILE A 399 25.19 -15.82 0.60
C ILE A 399 25.27 -17.17 -0.10
N ASP A 400 26.27 -17.33 -0.96
CA ASP A 400 26.49 -18.58 -1.68
C ASP A 400 27.25 -19.62 -0.85
N ASN A 401 27.51 -20.78 -1.44
CA ASN A 401 28.28 -21.87 -0.86
C ASN A 401 29.78 -21.54 -0.64
N HIS A 402 30.28 -20.43 -1.19
CA HIS A 402 31.65 -19.94 -1.05
C HIS A 402 31.75 -18.73 -0.12
N ASP A 403 30.72 -18.48 0.71
CA ASP A 403 30.63 -17.33 1.62
C ASP A 403 30.63 -15.96 0.90
N ARG A 404 30.41 -15.92 -0.41
CA ARG A 404 30.31 -14.66 -1.17
C ARG A 404 28.94 -14.05 -0.96
N THR A 405 28.93 -12.76 -0.64
CA THR A 405 27.70 -12.01 -0.38
C THR A 405 27.32 -11.14 -1.57
N TYR A 406 26.09 -11.27 -2.03
CA TYR A 406 25.51 -10.47 -3.12
C TYR A 406 24.29 -9.72 -2.59
N SER A 407 24.37 -8.38 -2.52
CA SER A 407 23.27 -7.54 -2.04
C SER A 407 22.61 -6.75 -3.18
N VAL A 408 21.28 -6.65 -3.10
CA VAL A 408 20.41 -5.93 -4.05
C VAL A 408 19.33 -5.15 -3.29
N GLY A 409 19.13 -3.88 -3.60
CA GLY A 409 18.12 -3.02 -2.98
C GLY A 409 18.59 -2.35 -1.69
N TYR A 410 17.66 -1.74 -0.97
CA TYR A 410 17.90 -1.04 0.30
C TYR A 410 18.08 -2.03 1.46
N GLN A 411 19.16 -1.89 2.21
CA GLN A 411 19.54 -2.82 3.28
C GLN A 411 19.33 -2.19 4.67
N HIS A 412 18.21 -2.52 5.32
CA HIS A 412 17.88 -2.13 6.68
C HIS A 412 18.26 -3.27 7.64
N LYS A 413 19.47 -3.21 8.21
CA LYS A 413 20.04 -4.30 9.02
C LYS A 413 19.13 -4.72 10.19
N ASP A 414 18.48 -3.77 10.83
CA ASP A 414 17.66 -4.01 12.03
C ASP A 414 16.34 -4.72 11.73
N THR A 415 15.92 -4.76 10.46
CA THR A 415 14.66 -5.36 10.03
C THR A 415 14.88 -6.58 9.14
N MET A 416 16.12 -7.06 8.98
CA MET A 416 16.43 -8.21 8.13
C MET A 416 15.95 -9.54 8.73
N LEU A 417 15.28 -10.34 7.90
CA LEU A 417 14.98 -11.74 8.21
C LEU A 417 15.96 -12.66 7.47
N CYS A 418 16.63 -13.55 8.20
CA CYS A 418 17.55 -14.53 7.63
C CYS A 418 16.88 -15.90 7.47
N MET A 419 17.04 -16.51 6.30
CA MET A 419 16.58 -17.85 5.97
C MET A 419 17.77 -18.73 5.62
N GLN A 420 17.85 -19.90 6.25
CA GLN A 420 18.84 -20.92 5.90
C GLN A 420 18.29 -21.81 4.79
N LEU A 421 19.14 -22.15 3.82
CA LEU A 421 18.78 -22.92 2.63
C LEU A 421 19.70 -24.15 2.51
N PRO A 422 19.20 -25.29 1.97
CA PRO A 422 20.03 -26.46 1.71
C PRO A 422 21.12 -26.18 0.68
N PHE A 423 22.32 -26.73 0.87
CA PHE A 423 23.55 -26.31 0.17
C PHE A 423 23.80 -26.94 -1.20
N ASP A 424 22.87 -27.75 -1.70
CA ASP A 424 23.31 -28.83 -2.57
C ASP A 424 23.03 -28.57 -4.05
N GLN A 425 22.15 -27.61 -4.36
CA GLN A 425 21.62 -27.41 -5.72
C GLN A 425 21.35 -25.93 -6.05
N PRO A 426 21.49 -25.53 -7.33
CA PRO A 426 21.13 -24.19 -7.76
C PRO A 426 19.64 -23.93 -7.59
N ILE A 427 19.27 -22.69 -7.26
CA ILE A 427 17.87 -22.30 -7.17
C ILE A 427 17.25 -22.13 -8.55
N ARG A 428 15.95 -22.47 -8.66
CA ARG A 428 15.17 -22.30 -9.89
C ARG A 428 14.59 -20.88 -10.00
N GLY A 429 14.51 -20.16 -8.88
CA GLY A 429 14.00 -18.79 -8.83
C GLY A 429 13.28 -18.52 -7.53
N TRP A 430 12.20 -17.74 -7.60
CA TRP A 430 11.47 -17.27 -6.42
C TRP A 430 9.96 -17.35 -6.62
N GLU A 431 9.23 -17.52 -5.52
CA GLU A 431 7.81 -17.23 -5.46
C GLU A 431 7.60 -15.94 -4.67
N LEU A 432 6.83 -15.02 -5.24
CA LEU A 432 6.64 -13.67 -4.72
C LEU A 432 5.20 -13.51 -4.27
N ALA A 433 4.98 -12.93 -3.09
CA ALA A 433 3.68 -12.48 -2.62
C ALA A 433 3.59 -10.97 -2.84
N MET A 434 2.65 -10.57 -3.71
CA MET A 434 2.61 -9.23 -4.29
C MET A 434 1.34 -8.49 -3.89
N ASP A 435 1.50 -7.37 -3.20
CA ASP A 435 0.46 -6.37 -3.03
C ASP A 435 0.40 -5.45 -4.26
N ILE A 436 -0.69 -4.71 -4.43
CA ILE A 436 -0.80 -3.71 -5.50
C ILE A 436 0.33 -2.67 -5.39
N SER A 437 0.75 -2.33 -4.17
CA SER A 437 1.75 -1.29 -3.92
C SER A 437 3.18 -1.82 -3.81
N GLY A 438 3.44 -3.12 -3.99
CA GLY A 438 4.79 -3.68 -3.97
C GLY A 438 4.88 -5.12 -3.47
N ILE A 439 6.10 -5.63 -3.30
CA ILE A 439 6.33 -7.02 -2.90
C ILE A 439 6.40 -7.13 -1.37
N LYS A 440 5.57 -8.00 -0.78
CA LYS A 440 5.47 -8.18 0.68
C LYS A 440 6.11 -9.47 1.20
N GLY A 441 6.28 -10.47 0.33
CA GLY A 441 6.88 -11.74 0.71
C GLY A 441 7.64 -12.40 -0.43
N ILE A 442 8.65 -13.18 -0.08
CA ILE A 442 9.48 -13.94 -1.02
C ILE A 442 9.83 -15.30 -0.42
N ALA A 443 9.79 -16.34 -1.26
CA ALA A 443 10.31 -17.67 -0.97
C ALA A 443 11.22 -18.12 -2.12
N VAL A 444 12.24 -18.91 -1.81
CA VAL A 444 13.12 -19.54 -2.80
C VAL A 444 12.43 -20.77 -3.36
N VAL A 445 12.53 -20.97 -4.68
CA VAL A 445 12.07 -22.18 -5.36
C VAL A 445 13.27 -23.07 -5.65
N HIS A 446 13.27 -24.27 -5.06
CA HIS A 446 14.28 -25.29 -5.27
C HIS A 446 14.09 -26.00 -6.63
N ILE A 447 15.08 -26.80 -7.06
CA ILE A 447 15.03 -27.44 -8.38
C ILE A 447 13.87 -28.44 -8.50
N ASP A 448 13.49 -29.07 -7.39
CA ASP A 448 12.36 -30.00 -7.27
C ASP A 448 11.00 -29.30 -7.22
N GLY A 449 10.98 -27.97 -7.29
CA GLY A 449 9.78 -27.13 -7.22
C GLY A 449 9.29 -26.86 -5.80
N THR A 450 9.95 -27.38 -4.77
CA THR A 450 9.60 -27.09 -3.38
C THR A 450 9.98 -25.66 -3.00
N LEU A 451 9.26 -25.09 -2.04
CA LEU A 451 9.48 -23.74 -1.54
C LEU A 451 10.26 -23.77 -0.23
N SER A 452 11.16 -22.80 -0.05
CA SER A 452 11.69 -22.47 1.27
C SER A 452 10.60 -21.90 2.18
N SER A 453 10.95 -21.64 3.45
CA SER A 453 10.15 -20.74 4.29
C SER A 453 9.97 -19.39 3.62
N TRP A 454 8.83 -18.74 3.86
CA TRP A 454 8.58 -17.37 3.40
C TRP A 454 9.32 -16.37 4.27
N ALA A 455 10.01 -15.42 3.65
CA ALA A 455 10.35 -14.15 4.28
C ALA A 455 9.27 -13.12 3.96
N GLY A 456 8.64 -12.57 5.00
CA GLY A 456 7.58 -11.57 4.86
C GLY A 456 6.17 -12.17 4.87
N GLU A 457 5.20 -11.43 4.33
CA GLU A 457 3.78 -11.81 4.32
C GLU A 457 3.42 -12.57 3.05
N SER A 458 2.74 -13.72 3.18
CA SER A 458 2.29 -14.53 2.04
C SER A 458 0.82 -14.96 2.08
N GLY A 459 0.14 -14.75 3.21
CA GLY A 459 -1.27 -15.08 3.39
C GLY A 459 -2.19 -14.03 2.75
N GLY A 460 -3.21 -14.48 2.00
CA GLY A 460 -4.22 -13.58 1.42
C GLY A 460 -3.70 -12.65 0.32
N LEU A 461 -2.48 -12.88 -0.20
CA LEU A 461 -1.87 -12.07 -1.25
C LEU A 461 -1.73 -12.86 -2.54
N PRO A 462 -1.90 -12.22 -3.72
CA PRO A 462 -1.56 -12.82 -4.99
C PRO A 462 -0.09 -13.23 -5.08
N ARG A 463 0.17 -14.31 -5.80
CA ARG A 463 1.48 -14.94 -5.90
C ARG A 463 1.95 -15.10 -7.34
N TRP A 464 3.24 -14.88 -7.56
CA TRP A 464 3.89 -15.11 -8.83
C TRP A 464 5.06 -16.07 -8.67
N ARG A 465 5.08 -17.16 -9.42
CA ARG A 465 6.22 -18.10 -9.45
C ARG A 465 7.20 -17.72 -10.55
N LEU A 466 8.21 -16.95 -10.17
CA LEU A 466 9.26 -16.46 -11.05
C LEU A 466 10.36 -17.52 -11.19
N THR A 467 10.14 -18.50 -12.08
CA THR A 467 11.06 -19.61 -12.32
C THR A 467 11.38 -19.80 -13.81
N GLY A 468 12.34 -20.66 -14.11
CA GLY A 468 12.78 -21.02 -15.46
C GLY A 468 13.41 -22.41 -15.45
N MET A 469 13.83 -22.92 -16.62
CA MET A 469 14.41 -24.28 -16.71
C MET A 469 15.85 -24.35 -16.18
N LYS A 470 16.61 -23.27 -16.36
CA LYS A 470 17.99 -23.16 -15.87
C LYS A 470 18.00 -22.52 -14.49
N GLY A 471 19.03 -22.82 -13.70
CA GLY A 471 19.30 -22.12 -12.45
C GLY A 471 19.55 -20.63 -12.69
N VAL A 472 19.34 -19.82 -11.64
CA VAL A 472 19.47 -18.36 -11.73
C VAL A 472 20.94 -17.94 -11.84
N SER A 473 21.29 -17.20 -12.89
CA SER A 473 22.65 -16.67 -13.08
C SER A 473 22.69 -15.14 -12.96
N SER A 474 21.55 -14.46 -13.15
CA SER A 474 21.45 -13.02 -12.93
C SER A 474 20.08 -12.63 -12.40
N VAL A 475 20.06 -11.57 -11.59
CA VAL A 475 18.85 -10.93 -11.08
C VAL A 475 18.83 -9.47 -11.51
N LYS A 476 17.64 -9.00 -11.86
CA LYS A 476 17.31 -7.57 -11.98
C LYS A 476 16.19 -7.28 -11.01
N ALA A 477 16.32 -6.22 -10.23
CA ALA A 477 15.31 -5.77 -9.29
C ALA A 477 15.05 -4.28 -9.51
N GLU A 478 13.78 -3.88 -9.51
CA GLU A 478 13.39 -2.48 -9.65
C GLU A 478 12.71 -2.03 -8.38
N PHE A 479 13.04 -0.80 -7.98
CA PHE A 479 12.68 -0.22 -6.70
C PHE A 479 12.05 1.14 -6.92
N ASP A 480 11.07 1.47 -6.09
CA ASP A 480 10.73 2.87 -5.83
C ASP A 480 11.74 3.45 -4.81
N ALA A 481 11.46 4.59 -4.19
CA ALA A 481 12.36 5.18 -3.19
C ALA A 481 12.49 4.37 -1.89
N LEU A 482 11.58 3.44 -1.63
CA LEU A 482 11.39 2.75 -0.35
C LEU A 482 11.58 1.22 -0.47
N LYS A 483 11.06 0.62 -1.55
CA LYS A 483 10.74 -0.81 -1.62
C LYS A 483 10.86 -1.41 -3.02
N LEU A 484 10.93 -2.74 -3.05
CA LEU A 484 10.97 -3.58 -4.24
C LEU A 484 9.58 -3.63 -4.91
N VAL A 485 9.54 -3.31 -6.20
CA VAL A 485 8.29 -3.25 -6.99
C VAL A 485 8.28 -4.28 -8.13
N THR A 486 9.45 -4.64 -8.65
CA THR A 486 9.63 -5.62 -9.73
C THR A 486 10.82 -6.53 -9.43
N LEU A 487 10.69 -7.82 -9.71
CA LEU A 487 11.83 -8.75 -9.70
C LEU A 487 11.89 -9.53 -11.02
N SER A 488 13.09 -9.66 -11.57
CA SER A 488 13.36 -10.41 -12.79
C SER A 488 14.54 -11.36 -12.63
N ARG A 489 14.51 -12.47 -13.36
CA ARG A 489 15.63 -13.41 -13.51
C ARG A 489 16.01 -13.58 -14.98
N ASP A 490 17.25 -14.01 -15.22
CA ASP A 490 17.74 -14.41 -16.53
C ASP A 490 17.13 -15.73 -17.01
N ASN A 491 17.33 -16.08 -18.29
CA ASN A 491 16.91 -17.35 -18.88
C ASN A 491 15.41 -17.64 -18.66
N PRO A 492 14.51 -16.87 -19.31
CA PRO A 492 13.07 -17.13 -19.22
C PRO A 492 12.74 -18.56 -19.65
N PRO A 493 11.60 -19.10 -19.18
CA PRO A 493 11.10 -20.36 -19.70
C PRO A 493 10.89 -20.26 -21.22
N ASN A 494 11.30 -21.29 -21.97
CA ASN A 494 11.12 -21.34 -23.43
C ASN A 494 9.63 -21.40 -23.82
N ASP A 495 8.80 -22.02 -22.98
CA ASP A 495 7.35 -22.02 -23.13
C ASP A 495 6.72 -20.93 -22.26
N ARG A 496 5.89 -20.09 -22.87
CA ARG A 496 5.04 -19.10 -22.19
C ARG A 496 3.88 -19.79 -21.45
N ASN A 497 4.21 -20.70 -20.54
CA ASN A 497 3.21 -21.39 -19.74
C ASN A 497 2.52 -20.42 -18.77
N TRP A 498 1.24 -20.66 -18.48
CA TRP A 498 0.47 -19.80 -17.59
C TRP A 498 1.01 -19.78 -16.16
N VAL A 499 1.48 -20.93 -15.67
CA VAL A 499 1.88 -21.09 -14.26
C VAL A 499 2.97 -20.10 -13.85
N ASN A 500 4.04 -19.96 -14.65
CA ASN A 500 5.20 -19.14 -14.28
C ASN A 500 5.12 -17.70 -14.81
N ASN A 501 4.18 -17.40 -15.72
CA ASN A 501 4.01 -16.08 -16.34
C ASN A 501 2.72 -15.37 -15.91
N CYS A 502 2.12 -15.76 -14.77
CA CYS A 502 0.91 -15.15 -14.23
C CYS A 502 1.03 -14.77 -12.76
N LEU A 503 0.28 -13.74 -12.40
CA LEU A 503 -0.07 -13.43 -11.02
C LEU A 503 -1.31 -14.23 -10.61
N TRP A 504 -1.18 -15.18 -9.68
CA TRP A 504 -2.26 -16.07 -9.25
C TRP A 504 -2.83 -15.69 -7.88
N TYR A 505 -4.09 -16.04 -7.63
CA TYR A 505 -4.72 -15.96 -6.32
C TYR A 505 -5.61 -17.19 -6.06
N PRO A 506 -5.62 -17.76 -4.84
CA PRO A 506 -4.76 -17.42 -3.70
C PRO A 506 -3.37 -18.09 -3.74
N LYS A 507 -3.18 -19.11 -4.60
CA LYS A 507 -1.94 -19.88 -4.73
C LYS A 507 -1.60 -20.10 -6.21
N VAL A 508 -0.31 -20.27 -6.50
CA VAL A 508 0.16 -20.68 -7.83
C VAL A 508 -0.29 -22.14 -8.08
N PRO A 509 -0.93 -22.44 -9.22
CA PRO A 509 -1.28 -23.81 -9.59
C PRO A 509 -0.06 -24.72 -9.76
N GLU A 510 -0.27 -26.04 -9.71
CA GLU A 510 0.78 -27.03 -9.98
C GLU A 510 1.19 -27.04 -11.47
N GLU A 511 2.46 -27.36 -11.76
CA GLU A 511 2.99 -27.34 -13.13
C GLU A 511 2.35 -28.39 -14.06
N ARG A 512 1.68 -29.42 -13.51
CA ARG A 512 1.00 -30.45 -14.29
C ARG A 512 -0.26 -29.95 -15.01
N PHE A 513 -0.81 -28.80 -14.63
CA PHE A 513 -2.07 -28.31 -15.18
C PHE A 513 -1.87 -27.57 -16.51
N LEU A 514 -2.80 -27.82 -17.43
CA LEU A 514 -2.86 -27.17 -18.74
C LEU A 514 -3.98 -26.14 -18.75
N PHE A 515 -3.66 -24.94 -19.26
CA PHE A 515 -4.55 -23.77 -19.26
C PHE A 515 -4.91 -23.36 -20.69
N SER A 516 -6.21 -23.11 -20.91
CA SER A 516 -6.71 -22.45 -22.12
C SER A 516 -7.68 -21.35 -21.73
N GLY A 517 -7.47 -20.15 -22.28
CA GLY A 517 -8.23 -18.95 -21.93
C GLY A 517 -9.02 -18.37 -23.09
N SER A 518 -10.12 -17.69 -22.79
CA SER A 518 -10.94 -17.00 -23.80
C SER A 518 -10.24 -15.82 -24.48
N ARG A 519 -9.12 -15.35 -23.93
CA ARG A 519 -8.27 -14.29 -24.50
C ARG A 519 -7.02 -14.81 -25.21
N GLY A 520 -6.96 -16.11 -25.44
CA GLY A 520 -5.83 -16.79 -26.04
C GLY A 520 -5.12 -17.71 -25.06
N ASP A 521 -4.07 -18.36 -25.56
CA ASP A 521 -3.33 -19.40 -24.86
C ASP A 521 -2.08 -18.88 -24.15
N GLU A 522 -1.81 -17.59 -24.23
CA GLU A 522 -0.73 -16.92 -23.51
C GLU A 522 -1.30 -15.94 -22.47
N PRO A 523 -0.67 -15.84 -21.30
CA PRO A 523 -1.08 -14.87 -20.31
C PRO A 523 -0.74 -13.43 -20.73
N PRO A 524 -1.47 -12.42 -20.22
CA PRO A 524 -1.17 -11.03 -20.52
C PRO A 524 0.22 -10.65 -20.00
N PRO A 525 0.91 -9.70 -20.66
CA PRO A 525 2.27 -9.31 -20.29
C PRO A 525 2.35 -8.52 -18.97
N LYS A 526 1.21 -8.01 -18.46
CA LYS A 526 1.12 -7.17 -17.26
C LYS A 526 -0.14 -7.49 -16.48
N PHE A 527 -0.04 -7.42 -15.16
CA PHE A 527 -1.14 -7.73 -14.25
C PHE A 527 -1.40 -6.58 -13.28
N ASN A 528 -2.63 -6.06 -13.29
CA ASN A 528 -3.16 -5.20 -12.22
C ASN A 528 -3.95 -6.04 -11.21
N LEU A 529 -4.80 -6.92 -11.74
CA LEU A 529 -5.60 -7.89 -11.01
C LEU A 529 -5.02 -9.29 -11.20
N PRO A 530 -5.08 -10.16 -10.16
CA PRO A 530 -4.58 -11.52 -10.27
C PRO A 530 -5.58 -12.44 -10.98
N MET A 531 -5.09 -13.56 -11.51
CA MET A 531 -5.90 -14.68 -11.97
C MET A 531 -6.35 -15.50 -10.76
N SER A 532 -7.66 -15.67 -10.60
CA SER A 532 -8.27 -16.58 -9.63
C SER A 532 -8.53 -17.93 -10.28
N THR A 533 -8.38 -19.00 -9.52
CA THR A 533 -8.68 -20.37 -9.97
C THR A 533 -9.73 -21.01 -9.08
N VAL A 534 -10.52 -21.91 -9.67
CA VAL A 534 -11.40 -22.83 -8.97
C VAL A 534 -11.14 -24.24 -9.50
N PHE A 535 -11.01 -25.21 -8.60
CA PHE A 535 -10.91 -26.63 -8.95
C PHE A 535 -12.19 -27.32 -8.51
N PHE A 536 -12.78 -28.12 -9.40
CA PHE A 536 -14.05 -28.79 -9.15
C PHE A 536 -13.92 -29.93 -8.13
N GLY A 537 -12.83 -30.70 -8.18
CA GLY A 537 -12.70 -31.89 -7.35
C GLY A 537 -11.32 -31.99 -6.72
N GLU A 538 -10.89 -30.98 -5.97
CA GLU A 538 -9.48 -30.80 -5.61
C GLU A 538 -8.56 -30.84 -6.85
N SER A 539 -7.26 -30.91 -6.64
CA SER A 539 -6.25 -30.89 -7.71
C SER A 539 -6.22 -32.14 -8.60
N ASP A 540 -6.98 -33.19 -8.27
CA ASP A 540 -7.03 -34.48 -8.98
C ASP A 540 -8.42 -34.79 -9.58
N GLY A 541 -9.41 -33.91 -9.40
CA GLY A 541 -10.75 -34.09 -9.93
C GLY A 541 -11.61 -35.13 -9.19
N ARG A 542 -11.24 -35.55 -7.97
CA ARG A 542 -11.93 -36.61 -7.21
C ARG A 542 -13.43 -36.39 -6.99
N TYR A 543 -13.88 -35.13 -6.89
CA TYR A 543 -15.30 -34.80 -6.67
C TYR A 543 -16.07 -34.52 -7.96
N LEU A 544 -15.49 -34.71 -9.14
CA LEU A 544 -16.19 -34.48 -10.41
C LEU A 544 -17.45 -35.34 -10.55
N SER A 545 -17.42 -36.59 -10.06
CA SER A 545 -18.59 -37.48 -10.04
C SER A 545 -19.66 -37.07 -9.03
N GLU A 546 -19.37 -36.12 -8.15
CA GLU A 546 -20.32 -35.60 -7.16
C GLU A 546 -20.95 -34.26 -7.57
N MET A 547 -20.48 -33.65 -8.67
CA MET A 547 -21.03 -32.39 -9.16
C MET A 547 -22.48 -32.58 -9.59
N SER A 548 -23.38 -31.80 -8.98
CA SER A 548 -24.82 -31.89 -9.22
C SER A 548 -25.35 -30.70 -10.01
N GLU A 549 -24.71 -29.53 -9.92
CA GLU A 549 -25.25 -28.30 -10.51
C GLU A 549 -24.19 -27.21 -10.71
N VAL A 550 -24.36 -26.41 -11.76
CA VAL A 550 -23.60 -25.17 -12.01
C VAL A 550 -24.56 -23.99 -12.00
N PHE A 551 -24.30 -23.00 -11.15
CA PHE A 551 -25.03 -21.73 -11.10
C PHE A 551 -24.19 -20.61 -11.71
N ILE A 552 -24.81 -19.84 -12.60
CA ILE A 552 -24.20 -18.67 -13.23
C ILE A 552 -24.90 -17.43 -12.69
N TRP A 553 -24.14 -16.58 -12.03
CA TRP A 553 -24.60 -15.35 -11.39
C TRP A 553 -24.42 -14.16 -12.34
N ILE A 554 -25.50 -13.44 -12.59
CA ILE A 554 -25.57 -12.33 -13.55
C ILE A 554 -25.87 -11.05 -12.78
N PHE A 555 -25.00 -10.07 -12.94
CA PHE A 555 -25.12 -8.73 -12.41
C PHE A 555 -25.58 -7.78 -13.51
N ASP A 556 -26.43 -6.82 -13.15
CA ASP A 556 -26.81 -5.70 -14.02
C ASP A 556 -27.26 -6.19 -15.41
N THR A 557 -28.21 -7.13 -15.39
CA THR A 557 -28.90 -7.72 -16.56
C THR A 557 -28.09 -8.69 -17.42
N CYS A 558 -26.81 -8.43 -17.72
CA CYS A 558 -26.05 -9.25 -18.66
C CYS A 558 -24.60 -9.57 -18.28
N HIS A 559 -24.09 -9.04 -17.17
CA HIS A 559 -22.69 -9.25 -16.82
C HIS A 559 -22.51 -10.52 -15.99
N VAL A 560 -21.70 -11.47 -16.47
CA VAL A 560 -21.39 -12.66 -15.68
C VAL A 560 -20.46 -12.26 -14.53
N ALA A 561 -20.99 -12.28 -13.31
CA ALA A 561 -20.28 -11.83 -12.12
C ALA A 561 -19.57 -12.98 -11.38
N GLY A 562 -20.15 -14.18 -11.44
CA GLY A 562 -19.57 -15.36 -10.82
C GLY A 562 -20.24 -16.65 -11.27
N ILE A 563 -19.58 -17.76 -10.96
CA ILE A 563 -20.03 -19.12 -11.23
C ILE A 563 -19.85 -19.93 -9.95
N GLU A 564 -20.89 -20.63 -9.53
CA GLU A 564 -20.91 -21.49 -8.36
C GLU A 564 -21.11 -22.94 -8.82
N PHE A 565 -20.30 -23.84 -8.27
CA PHE A 565 -20.31 -25.27 -8.57
C PHE A 565 -20.78 -25.99 -7.32
N ARG A 566 -21.93 -26.67 -7.41
CA ARG A 566 -22.52 -27.42 -6.31
C ARG A 566 -22.32 -28.91 -6.45
N PHE A 567 -22.14 -29.54 -5.31
CA PHE A 567 -21.93 -30.98 -5.19
C PHE A 567 -23.02 -31.60 -4.32
N ASN A 568 -23.15 -32.92 -4.42
CA ASN A 568 -24.08 -33.68 -3.58
C ASN A 568 -23.84 -33.44 -2.08
N ASP A 569 -22.58 -33.23 -1.68
CA ASP A 569 -22.21 -32.68 -0.38
C ASP A 569 -21.82 -31.20 -0.51
N SER A 570 -22.65 -30.33 0.06
CA SER A 570 -22.44 -28.88 0.10
C SER A 570 -21.11 -28.43 0.71
N SER A 571 -20.42 -29.28 1.49
CA SER A 571 -19.08 -28.98 2.00
C SER A 571 -18.03 -28.86 0.88
N HIS A 572 -18.33 -29.44 -0.29
CA HIS A 572 -17.49 -29.38 -1.48
C HIS A 572 -17.85 -28.23 -2.41
N ASP A 573 -18.88 -27.43 -2.13
CA ASP A 573 -19.28 -26.31 -2.99
C ASP A 573 -18.11 -25.33 -3.19
N ARG A 574 -17.98 -24.83 -4.43
CA ARG A 574 -16.91 -23.91 -4.84
C ARG A 574 -17.46 -22.78 -5.69
N GLN A 575 -16.72 -21.69 -5.76
CA GLN A 575 -17.10 -20.55 -6.60
C GLN A 575 -15.91 -19.90 -7.29
N LEU A 576 -16.18 -19.31 -8.46
CA LEU A 576 -15.30 -18.43 -9.20
C LEU A 576 -15.98 -17.08 -9.38
N GLY A 577 -15.27 -15.99 -9.10
CA GLY A 577 -15.87 -14.65 -9.14
C GLY A 577 -16.76 -14.37 -7.94
N TYR A 578 -17.79 -13.54 -8.15
CA TYR A 578 -18.69 -13.07 -7.10
C TYR A 578 -20.08 -13.64 -7.28
N THR A 579 -20.53 -14.32 -6.23
CA THR A 579 -21.88 -14.87 -6.09
C THR A 579 -22.73 -13.91 -5.26
N GLY A 580 -24.02 -13.86 -5.54
CA GLY A 580 -24.93 -12.89 -4.94
C GLY A 580 -25.46 -13.32 -3.56
N PRO A 581 -26.31 -12.48 -2.93
CA PRO A 581 -26.90 -11.25 -3.48
C PRO A 581 -25.88 -10.11 -3.63
N PHE A 582 -26.00 -9.31 -4.70
CA PHE A 582 -25.14 -8.14 -4.93
C PHE A 582 -25.72 -6.93 -4.18
N ASP A 583 -25.08 -6.58 -3.06
CA ASP A 583 -25.45 -5.44 -2.23
C ASP A 583 -24.86 -4.11 -2.74
N ASP A 584 -25.18 -3.01 -2.05
CA ASP A 584 -24.64 -1.67 -2.36
C ASP A 584 -23.10 -1.59 -2.24
N ASN A 585 -22.46 -2.60 -1.62
CA ASN A 585 -21.00 -2.69 -1.51
C ASN A 585 -20.35 -3.41 -2.71
N TYR A 586 -21.15 -3.93 -3.64
CA TYR A 586 -20.61 -4.46 -4.88
C TYR A 586 -20.04 -3.31 -5.73
N PRO A 587 -18.73 -3.29 -6.01
CA PRO A 587 -18.04 -2.11 -6.53
C PRO A 587 -18.25 -1.86 -8.02
N ALA A 588 -19.11 -2.65 -8.69
CA ALA A 588 -19.46 -2.44 -10.09
C ALA A 588 -20.68 -1.52 -10.20
N LEU A 589 -20.61 -0.54 -11.09
CA LEU A 589 -21.74 0.35 -11.39
C LEU A 589 -22.83 -0.40 -12.17
N ARG A 590 -24.10 -0.13 -11.83
CA ARG A 590 -25.24 -0.53 -12.65
C ARG A 590 -25.35 0.42 -13.84
N HIS A 591 -25.35 -0.12 -15.05
CA HIS A 591 -25.38 0.62 -16.30
C HIS A 591 -26.78 0.69 -16.92
N PHE A 592 -27.71 -0.17 -16.52
CA PHE A 592 -29.05 -0.24 -17.09
C PHE A 592 -30.11 0.37 -16.16
N GLU A 593 -31.02 1.17 -16.71
CA GLU A 593 -32.13 1.77 -15.94
C GLU A 593 -33.07 0.71 -15.31
N ASN A 594 -33.23 -0.44 -15.97
CA ASN A 594 -33.99 -1.60 -15.49
C ASN A 594 -33.05 -2.74 -15.00
N SER A 595 -31.95 -2.36 -14.35
CA SER A 595 -30.97 -3.30 -13.81
C SER A 595 -31.64 -4.29 -12.86
N HIS A 596 -31.45 -5.58 -13.13
CA HIS A 596 -31.79 -6.65 -12.19
C HIS A 596 -30.70 -7.70 -12.23
N ASP A 597 -30.55 -8.38 -11.10
CA ASP A 597 -29.63 -9.48 -10.95
C ASP A 597 -30.39 -10.79 -11.13
N SER A 598 -29.75 -11.80 -11.71
CA SER A 598 -30.38 -13.09 -11.95
C SER A 598 -29.40 -14.23 -11.81
N THR A 599 -29.94 -15.43 -11.68
CA THR A 599 -29.16 -16.67 -11.60
C THR A 599 -29.71 -17.67 -12.59
N VAL A 600 -28.82 -18.38 -13.27
CA VAL A 600 -29.18 -19.49 -14.15
C VAL A 600 -28.58 -20.77 -13.60
N SER A 601 -29.42 -21.78 -13.38
CA SER A 601 -29.01 -23.11 -12.94
C SER A 601 -28.85 -24.04 -14.13
N PHE A 602 -27.84 -24.91 -14.05
CA PHE A 602 -27.58 -25.98 -15.00
C PHE A 602 -27.28 -27.28 -14.26
N PRO A 603 -28.27 -28.19 -14.14
CA PRO A 603 -28.07 -29.48 -13.48
C PRO A 603 -27.07 -30.36 -14.25
N ILE A 604 -26.11 -30.96 -13.53
CA ILE A 604 -25.09 -31.88 -14.04
C ILE A 604 -25.30 -33.25 -13.41
N ASP A 605 -25.38 -34.30 -14.22
CA ASP A 605 -25.44 -35.68 -13.73
C ASP A 605 -24.02 -36.26 -13.54
N GLY A 606 -23.29 -35.70 -12.58
CA GLY A 606 -21.94 -36.14 -12.21
C GLY A 606 -21.85 -37.65 -11.90
N PRO A 607 -22.80 -38.25 -11.14
CA PRO A 607 -22.79 -39.67 -10.83
C PRO A 607 -22.87 -40.57 -12.06
N SER A 608 -23.55 -40.14 -13.12
CA SER A 608 -23.59 -40.84 -14.42
C SER A 608 -22.40 -40.52 -15.33
N GLY A 609 -21.43 -39.74 -14.86
CA GLY A 609 -20.23 -39.36 -15.61
C GLY A 609 -20.40 -38.15 -16.53
N GLU A 610 -21.47 -37.36 -16.36
CA GLU A 610 -21.59 -36.07 -17.03
C GLU A 610 -20.54 -35.10 -16.49
N ARG A 611 -19.81 -34.44 -17.40
CA ARG A 611 -18.78 -33.46 -17.08
C ARG A 611 -18.71 -32.37 -18.13
N LEU A 612 -18.18 -31.22 -17.75
CA LEU A 612 -17.91 -30.13 -18.68
C LEU A 612 -16.93 -30.61 -19.78
N SER A 613 -17.19 -30.19 -21.02
CA SER A 613 -16.38 -30.52 -22.20
C SER A 613 -15.71 -29.30 -22.82
N ASN A 614 -16.40 -28.16 -22.89
CA ASN A 614 -15.85 -26.88 -23.33
C ASN A 614 -16.77 -25.73 -22.88
N ILE A 615 -16.31 -24.50 -23.10
CA ILE A 615 -17.11 -23.28 -22.90
C ILE A 615 -17.02 -22.39 -24.13
N GLU A 616 -18.06 -21.58 -24.37
CA GLU A 616 -17.98 -20.44 -25.28
C GLU A 616 -18.16 -19.15 -24.48
N VAL A 617 -17.31 -18.16 -24.73
CA VAL A 617 -17.31 -16.89 -23.99
C VAL A 617 -17.51 -15.74 -24.96
N GLN A 618 -18.35 -14.79 -24.56
CA GLN A 618 -18.56 -13.54 -25.29
C GLN A 618 -18.29 -12.35 -24.37
N THR A 619 -17.59 -11.34 -24.91
CA THR A 619 -17.14 -10.17 -24.15
C THR A 619 -17.59 -8.86 -24.78
N GLN A 620 -17.87 -7.86 -23.94
CA GLN A 620 -18.02 -6.46 -24.32
C GLN A 620 -16.89 -5.65 -23.67
N GLY A 621 -16.03 -5.04 -24.49
CA GLY A 621 -14.77 -4.47 -24.01
C GLY A 621 -13.97 -5.52 -23.24
N TRP A 622 -13.86 -5.34 -21.92
CA TRP A 622 -13.14 -6.23 -21.02
C TRP A 622 -14.05 -7.06 -20.11
N LYS A 623 -15.38 -7.00 -20.24
CA LYS A 623 -16.33 -7.72 -19.38
C LYS A 623 -16.93 -8.93 -20.08
N VAL A 624 -17.15 -10.03 -19.36
CA VAL A 624 -17.88 -11.19 -19.85
C VAL A 624 -19.38 -10.91 -19.80
N VAL A 625 -20.01 -10.94 -20.98
CA VAL A 625 -21.45 -10.64 -21.17
C VAL A 625 -22.23 -11.82 -21.74
N GLY A 626 -21.56 -12.93 -22.07
CA GLY A 626 -22.16 -14.16 -22.54
C GLY A 626 -21.28 -15.36 -22.22
N LEU A 627 -21.91 -16.46 -21.80
CA LEU A 627 -21.29 -17.73 -21.45
C LEU A 627 -22.16 -18.87 -21.96
N LYS A 628 -21.56 -19.81 -22.70
CA LYS A 628 -22.13 -21.14 -22.93
C LYS A 628 -21.26 -22.18 -22.25
N ILE A 629 -21.91 -23.16 -21.62
CA ILE A 629 -21.26 -24.32 -21.03
C ILE A 629 -21.75 -25.55 -21.77
N HIS A 630 -20.83 -26.43 -22.15
CA HIS A 630 -21.11 -27.69 -22.84
C HIS A 630 -20.65 -28.87 -21.98
N THR A 631 -21.36 -30.00 -22.10
CA THR A 631 -21.00 -31.26 -21.43
C THR A 631 -20.60 -32.34 -22.44
N ASN A 632 -19.94 -33.39 -21.95
CA ASN A 632 -19.58 -34.57 -22.75
C ASN A 632 -20.80 -35.39 -23.22
N LEU A 633 -21.98 -35.16 -22.65
CA LEU A 633 -23.24 -35.79 -23.06
C LEU A 633 -24.01 -34.97 -24.11
N GLY A 634 -23.39 -33.91 -24.67
CA GLY A 634 -24.00 -33.08 -25.69
C GLY A 634 -25.06 -32.10 -25.17
N ARG A 635 -25.18 -31.94 -23.85
CA ARG A 635 -26.01 -30.89 -23.25
C ARG A 635 -25.27 -29.57 -23.24
N SER A 636 -26.01 -28.47 -23.33
CA SER A 636 -25.44 -27.14 -23.18
C SER A 636 -26.44 -26.18 -22.55
N ILE A 637 -25.91 -25.10 -21.99
CA ILE A 637 -26.67 -23.95 -21.53
C ILE A 637 -26.00 -22.68 -22.06
N GLN A 638 -26.81 -21.68 -22.44
CA GLN A 638 -26.35 -20.35 -22.80
C GLN A 638 -26.98 -19.34 -21.86
N THR A 639 -26.16 -18.42 -21.36
CA THR A 639 -26.64 -17.30 -20.56
C THR A 639 -25.69 -16.11 -20.66
N PRO A 640 -26.17 -14.86 -20.54
CA PRO A 640 -27.56 -14.42 -20.58
C PRO A 640 -28.25 -14.73 -21.90
N ALA A 641 -29.60 -14.71 -21.91
CA ALA A 641 -30.40 -15.01 -23.11
C ALA A 641 -30.12 -14.02 -24.28
N TYR A 642 -29.79 -12.77 -23.96
CA TYR A 642 -29.40 -11.74 -24.91
C TYR A 642 -28.12 -11.01 -24.43
N PRO A 643 -26.94 -11.39 -24.93
CA PRO A 643 -25.71 -10.65 -24.65
C PRO A 643 -25.77 -9.29 -25.37
N TRP A 644 -25.89 -8.20 -24.61
CA TRP A 644 -26.00 -6.84 -25.16
C TRP A 644 -24.65 -6.27 -25.59
N GLY A 645 -24.66 -5.47 -26.67
CA GLY A 645 -23.56 -4.57 -27.04
C GLY A 645 -22.23 -5.25 -27.37
N THR A 646 -22.28 -6.45 -27.93
CA THR A 646 -21.10 -7.30 -28.18
C THR A 646 -20.27 -6.79 -29.36
N GLU A 647 -18.97 -6.62 -29.14
CA GLU A 647 -18.03 -6.22 -30.22
C GLU A 647 -17.40 -7.43 -30.93
N LYS A 648 -17.33 -8.58 -30.26
CA LYS A 648 -16.71 -9.82 -30.75
C LYS A 648 -17.72 -10.98 -30.74
N GLY A 649 -17.52 -11.93 -31.67
CA GLY A 649 -18.25 -13.20 -31.69
C GLY A 649 -17.90 -14.10 -30.50
N TRP A 650 -18.58 -15.23 -30.40
CA TRP A 650 -18.29 -16.26 -29.41
C TRP A 650 -16.88 -16.83 -29.60
N VAL A 651 -16.13 -16.94 -28.51
CA VAL A 651 -14.82 -17.60 -28.47
C VAL A 651 -14.96 -18.94 -27.76
N THR A 652 -14.72 -20.03 -28.49
CA THR A 652 -14.69 -21.37 -27.90
C THR A 652 -13.36 -21.60 -27.18
N VAL A 653 -13.44 -22.04 -25.93
CA VAL A 653 -12.31 -22.48 -25.12
C VAL A 653 -12.43 -23.99 -24.95
N ASN A 654 -11.50 -24.72 -25.54
CA ASN A 654 -11.44 -26.18 -25.46
C ASN A 654 -10.49 -26.62 -24.34
N ASP A 655 -10.63 -27.87 -23.91
CA ASP A 655 -9.64 -28.51 -23.07
C ASP A 655 -8.33 -28.76 -23.84
N LYS A 656 -7.21 -28.77 -23.11
CA LYS A 656 -5.88 -29.11 -23.64
C LYS A 656 -5.35 -30.45 -23.17
N GLY A 657 -6.01 -31.01 -22.16
CA GLY A 657 -5.65 -32.27 -21.54
C GLY A 657 -6.65 -33.37 -21.84
N SER A 658 -6.72 -34.33 -20.93
CA SER A 658 -7.63 -35.46 -20.96
C SER A 658 -8.97 -35.18 -20.28
N GLN A 659 -8.97 -34.25 -19.32
CA GLN A 659 -10.12 -33.94 -18.48
C GLN A 659 -10.07 -32.51 -17.94
N ILE A 660 -11.19 -31.79 -17.99
CA ILE A 660 -11.36 -30.50 -17.33
C ILE A 660 -11.55 -30.73 -15.83
N VAL A 661 -10.70 -30.11 -15.03
CA VAL A 661 -10.71 -30.21 -13.56
C VAL A 661 -10.98 -28.88 -12.86
N GLY A 662 -11.06 -27.78 -13.61
CA GLY A 662 -11.31 -26.47 -13.03
C GLY A 662 -11.47 -25.35 -14.05
N MET A 663 -11.64 -24.14 -13.54
CA MET A 663 -11.76 -22.90 -14.31
C MET A 663 -10.90 -21.80 -13.70
N PHE A 664 -10.57 -20.79 -14.50
CA PHE A 664 -9.87 -19.61 -14.03
C PHE A 664 -10.42 -18.33 -14.66
N SER A 665 -10.20 -17.20 -13.99
CA SER A 665 -10.61 -15.87 -14.44
C SER A 665 -9.80 -14.78 -13.75
N THR A 666 -9.58 -13.65 -14.40
CA THR A 666 -9.12 -12.43 -13.74
C THR A 666 -10.06 -12.06 -12.60
N LEU A 667 -9.52 -11.82 -11.41
CA LEU A 667 -10.26 -11.48 -10.20
C LEU A 667 -10.82 -10.04 -10.28
N ALA A 668 -11.88 -9.91 -11.06
CA ALA A 668 -12.56 -8.66 -11.33
C ALA A 668 -14.07 -8.76 -11.09
N ARG A 669 -14.74 -7.61 -11.12
CA ARG A 669 -16.19 -7.47 -10.85
C ARG A 669 -16.81 -6.59 -11.95
N PRO A 670 -17.63 -7.12 -12.88
CA PRO A 670 -17.88 -8.55 -13.19
C PRO A 670 -16.64 -9.25 -13.78
N LEU A 671 -16.73 -10.54 -14.14
CA LEU A 671 -15.63 -11.32 -14.72
C LEU A 671 -15.12 -10.67 -16.03
N TRP A 672 -13.81 -10.72 -16.25
CA TRP A 672 -13.19 -10.11 -17.45
C TRP A 672 -12.83 -11.10 -18.56
N ASP A 673 -12.56 -12.32 -18.16
CA ASP A 673 -12.20 -13.45 -19.00
C ASP A 673 -12.62 -14.74 -18.30
N LEU A 674 -12.56 -15.86 -19.01
CA LEU A 674 -12.82 -17.18 -18.48
C LEU A 674 -11.91 -18.17 -19.20
N GLY A 675 -11.41 -19.14 -18.47
CA GLY A 675 -10.59 -20.21 -19.02
C GLY A 675 -10.79 -21.53 -18.30
N LEU A 676 -10.29 -22.59 -18.92
CA LEU A 676 -10.38 -23.97 -18.46
C LEU A 676 -9.02 -24.46 -17.97
N ILE A 677 -9.07 -25.29 -16.92
CA ILE A 677 -7.92 -25.99 -16.36
C ILE A 677 -8.11 -27.49 -16.62
N SER A 678 -7.10 -28.13 -17.20
CA SER A 678 -7.13 -29.56 -17.55
C SER A 678 -5.88 -30.31 -17.08
N ILE A 679 -5.98 -31.63 -16.98
CA ILE A 679 -4.88 -32.57 -16.64
C ILE A 679 -4.47 -33.46 -17.81
#